data_AF-A0A9P7TD30-F1
#
_entry.id   AF-A0A9P7TD30-F1
#
_cell.length_a   1.000
_cell.length_b   1.000
_cell.length_c   1.000
_cell.angle_alpha   90.00
_cell.angle_beta   90.00
_cell.angle_gamma   90.00
#
_symmetry.space_group_name_H-M   'P 1'
#
loop_
_entity.id
_entity.type
_entity.pdbx_description
1 polymer ?
#
loop_
_entity_poly.entity_id
_entity_poly.type
_entity_poly.pdbx_seq_one_letter_code
_entity_poly.pdbx_strand_id
1 'polypeptide(L)'
;MESQNAVPEYQQFMPRFLLENFSHSFRIYEESEGICKDDEAARLASLKRIGSLQRDGKKMRRGESIVNRVDMSSEFAPITKTPVGCDSGRFRISQRPGISNKEQNRIENKFIRLESEASVIFHRMLTALAENSPGLWLTREERNLVRKFMFVMKYRGPNNFKRYCHATMTTYEADDKEHLAMYMKEHGFLRPIDVWLDNLDKLIDVKMDAEMDWIQQLPTRMYPTDAYWAITHFQSSYMSLCTSSSYDTEFLVTDNCYSIAEGPRQFLWDATSGKLTNKQWASLHEFGPISPRLVIVLRSCQFPCREDGEDAKFKAARDLWQSWEKDRFEPASHPRLVDTPVFKASNNYFDLANDVFRAAPELVEKRSRGDPFFFNFFPLESGHVDCINSVFLDNASSCSSLLFHSEAAIRRSLKTYVSSCGYFPNRVVSTSTPAVAAAIVTPADVQRACLDKMTALLAQLGSEKRLSWNDISTMALTDEEESRCMLEALRQGLPYYLRHIPGGDDASPFVQVYQMLGGSNERLLDDMDQLTRMLRFDVWSRDVDDEIRQRNRECFTEHYLTLLQRRLWLFLKLRRLPDLAYHNREQHHVKFFKSEANAPEDVVARARHVIKPGRLNQMMHWAASNSMLKTRPPGFDPWARIVSSDYRGVQQLEMLQNFTFSRILKIEQFCSFVAAGIYPAPESKDYSPSLLSWFTAEQMAEMAMRLAVEPFFKGLLSGDLEEGDLDALAKVFFELLYPITPERRD
;
A
#
# COMPACT_ATOMS: atom_id res chain seq x y z
N MET A 1 -22.71 -43.05 -32.66
CA MET A 1 -21.37 -43.56 -32.36
C MET A 1 -20.48 -42.39 -32.02
N GLU A 2 -20.24 -42.26 -30.71
CA GLU A 2 -19.22 -41.49 -29.99
C GLU A 2 -18.84 -40.10 -30.50
N SER A 3 -19.51 -39.10 -29.90
CA SER A 3 -18.99 -37.75 -29.73
C SER A 3 -17.66 -37.81 -28.98
N GLN A 4 -16.58 -37.44 -29.65
CA GLN A 4 -15.33 -37.11 -28.97
C GLN A 4 -15.62 -35.97 -27.99
N ASN A 5 -15.62 -36.30 -26.70
CA ASN A 5 -15.63 -35.32 -25.62
C ASN A 5 -14.38 -34.45 -25.77
N ALA A 6 -14.56 -33.24 -26.30
CA ALA A 6 -13.55 -32.20 -26.21
C ALA A 6 -13.32 -31.90 -24.73
N VAL A 7 -12.17 -32.32 -24.21
CA VAL A 7 -11.71 -31.91 -22.88
C VAL A 7 -11.55 -30.40 -22.91
N PRO A 8 -12.18 -29.61 -22.02
CA PRO A 8 -12.00 -28.17 -22.00
C PRO A 8 -10.53 -27.85 -21.70
N GLU A 9 -9.84 -27.14 -22.59
CA GLU A 9 -8.50 -26.59 -22.32
C GLU A 9 -8.65 -25.43 -21.31
N TYR A 10 -8.33 -25.69 -20.04
CA TYR A 10 -8.36 -24.67 -18.97
C TYR A 10 -7.03 -23.90 -18.94
N GLN A 11 -7.09 -22.57 -18.78
CA GLN A 11 -5.88 -21.76 -18.68
C GLN A 11 -5.04 -22.10 -17.44
N GLN A 12 -3.73 -22.01 -17.62
CA GLN A 12 -2.74 -22.09 -16.55
C GLN A 12 -2.47 -20.67 -16.02
N PHE A 13 -2.02 -20.56 -14.77
CA PHE A 13 -1.63 -19.25 -14.23
C PHE A 13 -0.48 -18.62 -15.03
N MET A 14 0.45 -19.43 -15.53
CA MET A 14 1.44 -18.97 -16.51
C MET A 14 0.80 -18.86 -17.91
N PRO A 15 0.95 -17.73 -18.61
CA PRO A 15 0.46 -17.59 -19.97
C PRO A 15 1.11 -18.60 -20.91
N ARG A 16 0.35 -19.10 -21.89
CA ARG A 16 0.82 -20.08 -22.87
C ARG A 16 1.93 -19.52 -23.74
N PHE A 17 1.82 -18.26 -24.16
CA PHE A 17 2.86 -17.60 -24.96
C PHE A 17 4.21 -17.61 -24.24
N LEU A 18 4.21 -17.49 -22.90
CA LEU A 18 5.43 -17.44 -22.11
C LEU A 18 6.11 -18.82 -22.10
N LEU A 19 5.33 -19.89 -21.95
CA LEU A 19 5.85 -21.26 -22.06
C LEU A 19 6.41 -21.55 -23.46
N GLU A 20 5.73 -21.11 -24.50
CA GLU A 20 6.17 -21.25 -25.89
C GLU A 20 7.51 -20.52 -26.12
N ASN A 21 7.67 -19.29 -25.60
CA ASN A 21 8.89 -18.49 -25.76
C ASN A 21 10.09 -19.04 -24.98
N PHE A 22 9.88 -19.81 -23.92
CA PHE A 22 10.94 -20.48 -23.15
C PHE A 22 11.23 -21.90 -23.66
N SER A 23 10.44 -22.39 -24.62
CA SER A 23 10.55 -23.76 -25.10
C SER A 23 11.70 -23.97 -26.08
N HIS A 24 12.15 -25.22 -26.17
CA HIS A 24 13.11 -25.69 -27.16
C HIS A 24 12.70 -27.06 -27.68
N SER A 25 13.15 -27.42 -28.87
CA SER A 25 12.82 -28.72 -29.47
C SER A 25 13.50 -29.86 -28.71
N PHE A 26 12.72 -30.86 -28.29
CA PHE A 26 13.27 -32.05 -27.64
C PHE A 26 14.21 -32.83 -28.60
N ARG A 27 15.47 -32.95 -28.18
CA ARG A 27 16.52 -33.72 -28.87
C ARG A 27 16.90 -34.95 -28.06
N ILE A 28 16.84 -36.12 -28.70
CA ILE A 28 17.11 -37.42 -28.06
C ILE A 28 18.62 -37.67 -27.82
N TYR A 29 19.49 -36.99 -28.55
CA TYR A 29 20.93 -37.29 -28.60
C TYR A 29 21.78 -36.60 -27.52
N GLU A 30 21.28 -35.53 -26.88
CA GLU A 30 22.02 -34.80 -25.84
C GLU A 30 21.97 -35.50 -24.46
N GLU A 31 21.11 -36.51 -24.28
CA GLU A 31 20.92 -37.19 -22.99
C GLU A 31 21.69 -38.53 -22.88
N SER A 32 22.52 -38.89 -23.87
CA SER A 32 23.34 -40.12 -23.86
C SER A 32 24.80 -39.91 -23.43
N GLU A 33 25.23 -38.69 -23.11
CA GLU A 33 26.58 -38.40 -22.61
C GLU A 33 26.73 -38.87 -21.15
N GLY A 34 26.93 -40.17 -20.96
CA GLY A 34 27.17 -40.76 -19.64
C GLY A 34 27.22 -42.29 -19.59
N ILE A 35 27.09 -42.98 -20.73
CA ILE A 35 26.99 -44.45 -20.78
C ILE A 35 28.14 -45.02 -21.63
N CYS A 36 28.73 -46.13 -21.16
CA CYS A 36 29.90 -46.80 -21.75
C CYS A 36 29.84 -46.94 -23.28
N LYS A 37 31.00 -46.69 -23.91
CA LYS A 37 31.21 -46.58 -25.37
C LYS A 37 30.88 -47.84 -26.19
N ASP A 38 30.70 -49.01 -25.55
CA ASP A 38 30.59 -50.28 -26.28
C ASP A 38 29.17 -50.62 -26.75
N ASP A 39 28.13 -49.91 -26.29
CA ASP A 39 26.71 -50.12 -26.68
C ASP A 39 26.08 -48.94 -27.46
N GLU A 40 26.87 -47.91 -27.75
CA GLU A 40 26.41 -46.63 -28.28
C GLU A 40 25.82 -46.76 -29.70
N ALA A 41 26.44 -47.55 -30.57
CA ALA A 41 26.01 -47.72 -31.97
C ALA A 41 24.68 -48.49 -32.10
N ALA A 42 24.48 -49.55 -31.31
CA ALA A 42 23.26 -50.36 -31.32
C ALA A 42 22.07 -49.60 -30.73
N ARG A 43 22.33 -48.76 -29.70
CA ARG A 43 21.29 -47.97 -29.03
C ARG A 43 20.96 -46.66 -29.76
N LEU A 44 21.92 -46.01 -30.43
CA LEU A 44 21.62 -44.92 -31.38
C LEU A 44 20.76 -45.42 -32.56
N ALA A 45 20.98 -46.65 -33.04
CA ALA A 45 20.17 -47.25 -34.09
C ALA A 45 18.74 -47.62 -33.62
N SER A 46 18.54 -47.92 -32.33
CA SER A 46 17.22 -48.15 -31.74
C SER A 46 16.51 -46.84 -31.38
N LEU A 47 17.22 -45.83 -30.88
CA LEU A 47 16.70 -44.48 -30.62
C LEU A 47 16.33 -43.72 -31.91
N LYS A 48 17.03 -43.95 -33.02
CA LYS A 48 16.61 -43.49 -34.36
C LYS A 48 15.28 -44.11 -34.81
N ARG A 49 14.97 -45.33 -34.36
CA ARG A 49 13.70 -46.04 -34.65
C ARG A 49 12.57 -45.66 -33.67
N ILE A 50 12.91 -45.25 -32.46
CA ILE A 50 11.96 -44.91 -31.40
C ILE A 50 11.74 -43.38 -31.43
N GLY A 51 10.70 -42.94 -32.13
CA GLY A 51 10.33 -41.52 -32.25
C GLY A 51 9.82 -40.86 -30.96
N SER A 52 9.88 -41.55 -29.82
CA SER A 52 9.37 -41.06 -28.53
C SER A 52 10.03 -41.72 -27.32
N LEU A 53 10.40 -40.94 -26.31
CA LEU A 53 10.85 -41.45 -25.00
C LEU A 53 9.72 -41.31 -23.96
N GLN A 54 9.58 -42.29 -23.07
CA GLN A 54 8.79 -42.14 -21.85
C GLN A 54 9.71 -41.70 -20.71
N ARG A 55 9.43 -40.53 -20.13
CA ARG A 55 10.12 -40.01 -18.93
C ARG A 55 9.06 -39.41 -18.00
N ASP A 56 9.16 -39.67 -16.70
CA ASP A 56 8.22 -39.22 -15.66
C ASP A 56 6.73 -39.48 -15.99
N GLY A 57 6.44 -40.67 -16.57
CA GLY A 57 5.08 -41.09 -16.92
C GLY A 57 4.48 -40.41 -18.16
N LYS A 58 5.22 -39.53 -18.85
CA LYS A 58 4.75 -38.83 -20.06
C LYS A 58 5.58 -39.21 -21.30
N LYS A 59 4.89 -39.41 -22.43
CA LYS A 59 5.50 -39.77 -23.72
C LYS A 59 5.92 -38.51 -24.46
N MET A 60 7.22 -38.22 -24.51
CA MET A 60 7.79 -37.10 -25.26
C MET A 60 8.18 -37.55 -26.67
N ARG A 61 7.79 -36.78 -27.69
CA ARG A 61 8.14 -37.07 -29.10
C ARG A 61 9.32 -36.23 -29.56
N ARG A 62 10.12 -36.76 -30.49
CA ARG A 62 11.21 -36.00 -31.12
C ARG A 62 10.64 -34.73 -31.78
N GLY A 63 11.23 -33.57 -31.47
CA GLY A 63 10.79 -32.28 -32.01
C GLY A 63 9.59 -31.65 -31.27
N GLU A 64 9.04 -32.31 -30.25
CA GLU A 64 8.04 -31.70 -29.36
C GLU A 64 8.66 -30.53 -28.58
N SER A 65 7.91 -29.45 -28.41
CA SER A 65 8.38 -28.28 -27.66
C SER A 65 8.36 -28.56 -26.16
N ILE A 66 9.52 -28.48 -25.53
CA ILE A 66 9.72 -28.73 -24.10
C ILE A 66 10.31 -27.51 -23.42
N VAL A 67 10.03 -27.37 -22.12
CA VAL A 67 10.56 -26.31 -21.27
C VAL A 67 11.37 -26.94 -20.14
N ASN A 68 12.52 -26.35 -19.80
CA ASN A 68 13.29 -26.74 -18.63
C ASN A 68 12.66 -26.11 -17.38
N ARG A 69 12.42 -26.93 -16.37
CA ARG A 69 11.71 -26.56 -15.15
C ARG A 69 12.37 -27.14 -13.92
N VAL A 70 12.56 -26.32 -12.90
CA VAL A 70 12.84 -26.79 -11.54
C VAL A 70 11.51 -26.97 -10.80
N ASP A 71 11.28 -28.16 -10.23
CA ASP A 71 10.12 -28.41 -9.37
C ASP A 71 10.38 -27.96 -7.93
N MET A 72 10.07 -26.71 -7.63
CA MET A 72 10.23 -26.13 -6.29
C MET A 72 9.29 -26.77 -5.24
N SER A 73 8.28 -27.53 -5.68
CA SER A 73 7.34 -28.21 -4.78
C SER A 73 7.87 -29.53 -4.22
N SER A 74 8.84 -30.15 -4.90
CA SER A 74 9.56 -31.32 -4.41
C SER A 74 10.59 -30.94 -3.35
N GLU A 75 10.96 -31.88 -2.48
CA GLU A 75 11.96 -31.70 -1.42
C GLU A 75 13.34 -31.35 -1.99
N PHE A 76 13.72 -31.96 -3.12
CA PHE A 76 15.06 -31.83 -3.71
C PHE A 76 15.16 -30.86 -4.89
N ALA A 77 14.08 -30.17 -5.23
CA ALA A 77 14.02 -29.26 -6.37
C ALA A 77 14.65 -29.81 -7.67
N PRO A 78 14.23 -30.99 -8.17
CA PRO A 78 14.84 -31.62 -9.33
C PRO A 78 14.61 -30.80 -10.60
N ILE A 79 15.60 -30.83 -11.49
CA ILE A 79 15.46 -30.31 -12.85
C ILE A 79 14.68 -31.35 -13.68
N THR A 80 13.57 -30.90 -14.25
CA THR A 80 12.64 -31.70 -15.06
C THR A 80 12.43 -31.01 -16.41
N LYS A 81 12.04 -31.80 -17.42
CA LYS A 81 11.64 -31.30 -18.74
C LYS A 81 10.15 -31.57 -18.92
N THR A 82 9.38 -30.55 -19.25
CA THR A 82 7.92 -30.68 -19.44
C THR A 82 7.51 -30.20 -20.82
N PRO A 83 6.62 -30.92 -21.54
CA PRO A 83 6.02 -30.40 -22.77
C PRO A 83 5.25 -29.10 -22.51
N VAL A 84 5.26 -28.16 -23.45
CA VAL A 84 4.52 -26.88 -23.34
C VAL A 84 3.02 -27.10 -23.10
N GLY A 85 2.45 -28.17 -23.66
CA GLY A 85 1.04 -28.54 -23.45
C GLY A 85 0.74 -29.21 -22.11
N CYS A 86 1.73 -29.46 -21.26
CA CYS A 86 1.53 -30.03 -19.93
C CYS A 86 1.32 -28.96 -18.86
N ASP A 87 0.37 -29.22 -17.96
CA ASP A 87 0.00 -28.45 -16.78
C ASP A 87 1.19 -27.81 -16.02
N SER A 88 1.48 -26.56 -16.35
CA SER A 88 2.56 -25.75 -15.75
C SER A 88 1.97 -24.64 -14.89
N GLY A 89 1.69 -24.98 -13.63
CA GLY A 89 1.22 -24.03 -12.61
C GLY A 89 0.10 -24.61 -11.74
N ARG A 90 0.27 -24.58 -10.41
CA ARG A 90 -0.71 -25.11 -9.44
C ARG A 90 -2.00 -24.29 -9.32
N PHE A 91 -2.02 -23.06 -9.84
CA PHE A 91 -3.15 -22.17 -9.67
C PHE A 91 -4.11 -22.29 -10.86
N ARG A 92 -5.13 -23.13 -10.69
CA ARG A 92 -6.31 -23.22 -11.55
C ARG A 92 -7.51 -22.65 -10.81
N ILE A 93 -8.18 -21.67 -11.40
CA ILE A 93 -9.51 -21.26 -10.97
C ILE A 93 -10.47 -22.45 -11.20
N SER A 94 -10.19 -23.28 -12.21
CA SER A 94 -11.04 -24.36 -12.69
C SER A 94 -11.21 -25.61 -11.83
N GLN A 95 -10.46 -25.72 -10.73
CA GLN A 95 -10.48 -26.90 -9.86
C GLN A 95 -10.84 -26.55 -8.42
N ARG A 96 -11.40 -25.35 -8.17
CA ARG A 96 -11.57 -24.83 -6.80
C ARG A 96 -13.02 -24.88 -6.33
N PRO A 97 -13.28 -25.44 -5.13
CA PRO A 97 -14.63 -25.53 -4.59
C PRO A 97 -15.19 -24.13 -4.28
N GLY A 98 -16.44 -23.89 -4.68
CA GLY A 98 -17.17 -22.66 -4.35
C GLY A 98 -17.45 -21.71 -5.54
N ILE A 99 -16.83 -21.88 -6.70
CA ILE A 99 -17.13 -21.09 -7.90
C ILE A 99 -18.00 -21.93 -8.85
N SER A 100 -19.06 -21.35 -9.43
CA SER A 100 -19.86 -22.09 -10.41
C SER A 100 -19.11 -22.24 -11.74
N ASN A 101 -19.30 -23.36 -12.44
CA ASN A 101 -18.70 -23.59 -13.75
C ASN A 101 -19.03 -22.48 -14.76
N LYS A 102 -20.20 -21.84 -14.65
CA LYS A 102 -20.63 -20.77 -15.55
C LYS A 102 -19.84 -19.47 -15.34
N GLU A 103 -19.68 -19.04 -14.09
CA GLU A 103 -18.93 -17.83 -13.74
C GLU A 103 -17.46 -17.99 -14.07
N GLN A 104 -16.93 -19.17 -13.76
CA GLN A 104 -15.57 -19.55 -14.11
C GLN A 104 -15.34 -19.50 -15.62
N ASN A 105 -16.17 -20.17 -16.42
CA ASN A 105 -16.02 -20.18 -17.88
C ASN A 105 -16.14 -18.77 -18.48
N ARG A 106 -16.98 -17.90 -17.91
CA ARG A 106 -17.09 -16.50 -18.34
C ARG A 106 -15.75 -15.77 -18.15
N ILE A 107 -15.16 -15.86 -16.97
CA ILE A 107 -13.91 -15.17 -16.64
C ILE A 107 -12.74 -15.75 -17.45
N GLU A 108 -12.63 -17.08 -17.52
CA GLU A 108 -11.61 -17.77 -18.32
C GLU A 108 -11.67 -17.39 -19.80
N ASN A 109 -12.86 -17.32 -20.42
CA ASN A 109 -13.01 -16.88 -21.81
C ASN A 109 -12.54 -15.44 -22.02
N LYS A 110 -12.79 -14.55 -21.05
CA LYS A 110 -12.31 -13.16 -21.10
C LYS A 110 -10.79 -13.09 -20.99
N PHE A 111 -10.19 -13.92 -20.15
CA PHE A 111 -8.74 -14.03 -20.05
C PHE A 111 -8.09 -14.59 -21.32
N ILE A 112 -8.66 -15.65 -21.92
CA ILE A 112 -8.18 -16.20 -23.19
C ILE A 112 -8.12 -15.11 -24.25
N ARG A 113 -9.17 -14.28 -24.32
CA ARG A 113 -9.20 -13.15 -25.24
C ARG A 113 -8.12 -12.11 -24.92
N LEU A 114 -8.01 -11.70 -23.65
CA LEU A 114 -7.00 -10.72 -23.22
C LEU A 114 -5.57 -11.21 -23.49
N GLU A 115 -5.28 -12.49 -23.22
CA GLU A 115 -3.99 -13.10 -23.49
C GLU A 115 -3.72 -13.18 -25.00
N SER A 116 -4.72 -13.55 -25.80
CA SER A 116 -4.59 -13.59 -27.27
C SER A 116 -4.27 -12.21 -27.84
N GLU A 117 -4.99 -11.16 -27.40
CA GLU A 117 -4.76 -9.78 -27.83
C GLU A 117 -3.37 -9.28 -27.39
N ALA A 118 -2.95 -9.56 -26.15
CA ALA A 118 -1.62 -9.20 -25.66
C ALA A 118 -0.49 -9.98 -26.36
N SER A 119 -0.70 -11.27 -26.65
CA SER A 119 0.28 -12.14 -27.31
C SER A 119 0.64 -11.64 -28.72
N VAL A 120 -0.32 -11.08 -29.46
CA VAL A 120 -0.06 -10.43 -30.76
C VAL A 120 0.97 -9.30 -30.62
N ILE A 121 0.86 -8.50 -29.56
CA ILE A 121 1.82 -7.41 -29.29
C ILE A 121 3.17 -8.00 -28.86
N PHE A 122 3.19 -9.01 -28.00
CA PHE A 122 4.42 -9.66 -27.57
C PHE A 122 5.17 -10.32 -28.75
N HIS A 123 4.46 -10.94 -29.69
CA HIS A 123 5.06 -11.51 -30.88
C HIS A 123 5.69 -10.43 -31.77
N ARG A 124 5.05 -9.26 -31.90
CA ARG A 124 5.65 -8.10 -32.59
C ARG A 124 6.91 -7.59 -31.88
N MET A 125 6.92 -7.55 -30.55
CA MET A 125 8.12 -7.18 -29.79
C MET A 125 9.27 -8.17 -30.05
N LEU A 126 8.99 -9.47 -30.07
CA LEU A 126 10.00 -10.50 -30.34
C LEU A 126 10.48 -10.48 -31.79
N THR A 127 9.59 -10.22 -32.74
CA THR A 127 9.94 -10.07 -34.16
C THR A 127 10.88 -8.88 -34.36
N ALA A 128 10.53 -7.72 -33.82
CA ALA A 128 11.38 -6.53 -33.88
C ALA A 128 12.75 -6.76 -33.21
N LEU A 129 12.78 -7.49 -32.09
CA LEU A 129 14.03 -7.88 -31.43
C LEU A 129 14.88 -8.82 -32.29
N ALA A 130 14.27 -9.82 -32.93
CA ALA A 130 14.96 -10.76 -33.82
C ALA A 130 15.52 -10.07 -35.08
N GLU A 131 14.84 -9.04 -35.56
CA GLU A 131 15.27 -8.18 -36.66
C GLU A 131 16.36 -7.16 -36.26
N ASN A 132 16.80 -7.17 -34.99
CA ASN A 132 17.72 -6.19 -34.41
C ASN A 132 17.25 -4.74 -34.57
N SER A 133 15.93 -4.52 -34.57
CA SER A 133 15.37 -3.18 -34.52
C SER A 133 15.77 -2.48 -33.21
N PRO A 134 16.02 -1.16 -33.21
CA PRO A 134 16.35 -0.43 -31.98
C PRO A 134 15.16 -0.33 -31.01
N GLY A 135 13.94 -0.57 -31.49
CA GLY A 135 12.70 -0.47 -30.73
C GLY A 135 11.49 -0.78 -31.60
N LEU A 136 10.29 -0.49 -31.09
CA LEU A 136 9.04 -0.58 -31.87
C LEU A 136 8.04 0.51 -31.52
N TRP A 137 7.15 0.78 -32.47
CA TRP A 137 5.99 1.66 -32.27
C TRP A 137 4.80 0.87 -31.73
N LEU A 138 4.22 1.37 -30.64
CA LEU A 138 2.96 0.92 -30.08
C LEU A 138 1.99 2.08 -29.94
N THR A 139 0.72 1.86 -30.22
CA THR A 139 -0.32 2.85 -29.94
C THR A 139 -0.59 2.97 -28.44
N ARG A 140 -1.27 4.05 -28.02
CA ARG A 140 -1.77 4.21 -26.64
C ARG A 140 -2.60 3.01 -26.20
N GLU A 141 -3.49 2.53 -27.08
CA GLU A 141 -4.35 1.38 -26.83
C GLU A 141 -3.54 0.10 -26.61
N GLU A 142 -2.56 -0.19 -27.47
CA GLU A 142 -1.68 -1.36 -27.33
C GLU A 142 -0.84 -1.31 -26.05
N ARG A 143 -0.25 -0.15 -25.74
CA ARG A 143 0.48 0.07 -24.49
C ARG A 143 -0.42 -0.15 -23.28
N ASN A 144 -1.63 0.39 -23.30
CA ASN A 144 -2.59 0.23 -22.20
C ASN A 144 -3.05 -1.23 -22.07
N LEU A 145 -3.21 -1.95 -23.18
CA LEU A 145 -3.54 -3.37 -23.20
C LEU A 145 -2.44 -4.22 -22.54
N VAL A 146 -1.17 -3.98 -22.85
CA VAL A 146 -0.03 -4.66 -22.21
C VAL A 146 -0.03 -4.43 -20.70
N ARG A 147 -0.20 -3.17 -20.26
CA ARG A 147 -0.26 -2.83 -18.83
C ARG A 147 -1.47 -3.48 -18.14
N LYS A 148 -2.64 -3.46 -18.78
CA LYS A 148 -3.85 -4.13 -18.30
C LYS A 148 -3.60 -5.62 -18.12
N PHE A 149 -3.02 -6.28 -19.13
CA PHE A 149 -2.66 -7.68 -19.06
C PHE A 149 -1.77 -7.97 -17.85
N MET A 150 -0.68 -7.22 -17.65
CA MET A 150 0.21 -7.38 -16.50
C MET A 150 -0.52 -7.24 -15.16
N PHE A 151 -1.35 -6.21 -14.99
CA PHE A 151 -2.11 -6.03 -13.75
C PHE A 151 -3.13 -7.13 -13.52
N VAL A 152 -3.84 -7.54 -14.55
CA VAL A 152 -4.86 -8.59 -14.48
C VAL A 152 -4.22 -9.94 -14.11
N MET A 153 -3.01 -10.22 -14.61
CA MET A 153 -2.19 -11.36 -14.19
C MET A 153 -1.73 -11.26 -12.72
N LYS A 154 -1.37 -10.06 -12.27
CA LYS A 154 -1.02 -9.78 -10.87
C LYS A 154 -2.23 -9.97 -9.94
N TYR A 155 -3.38 -9.42 -10.33
CA TYR A 155 -4.62 -9.45 -9.55
C TYR A 155 -5.21 -10.85 -9.46
N ARG A 156 -5.14 -11.65 -10.54
CA ARG A 156 -5.56 -13.06 -10.53
C ARG A 156 -4.62 -13.97 -9.73
N GLY A 157 -3.51 -13.44 -9.23
CA GLY A 157 -2.46 -14.13 -8.49
C GLY A 157 -2.97 -14.99 -7.32
N PRO A 158 -2.24 -16.06 -6.96
CA PRO A 158 -2.62 -16.95 -5.88
C PRO A 158 -2.76 -16.24 -4.52
N ASN A 159 -2.01 -15.16 -4.28
CA ASN A 159 -2.10 -14.39 -3.04
C ASN A 159 -3.42 -13.61 -2.93
N ASN A 160 -3.84 -12.94 -4.00
CA ASN A 160 -5.13 -12.24 -4.03
C ASN A 160 -6.30 -13.22 -4.02
N PHE A 161 -6.19 -14.35 -4.72
CA PHE A 161 -7.21 -15.38 -4.61
C PHE A 161 -7.36 -15.90 -3.18
N LYS A 162 -6.25 -16.19 -2.48
CA LYS A 162 -6.28 -16.63 -1.08
C LYS A 162 -6.99 -15.61 -0.19
N ARG A 163 -6.76 -14.31 -0.41
CA ARG A 163 -7.45 -13.22 0.30
C ARG A 163 -8.97 -13.30 0.15
N TYR A 164 -9.51 -13.67 -1.02
CA TYR A 164 -10.97 -13.70 -1.25
C TYR A 164 -11.61 -15.08 -1.15
N CYS A 165 -10.83 -16.17 -1.11
CA CYS A 165 -11.31 -17.55 -1.08
C CYS A 165 -11.80 -17.98 0.31
N HIS A 166 -12.75 -17.22 0.86
CA HIS A 166 -13.39 -17.48 2.15
C HIS A 166 -14.88 -17.75 1.94
N ALA A 167 -15.44 -18.70 2.71
CA ALA A 167 -16.84 -19.09 2.57
C ALA A 167 -17.80 -17.96 2.98
N THR A 168 -17.39 -17.12 3.92
CA THR A 168 -18.20 -16.08 4.54
C THR A 168 -17.32 -14.91 4.95
N MET A 169 -17.95 -13.75 5.18
CA MET A 169 -17.27 -12.58 5.73
C MET A 169 -16.68 -12.83 7.13
N THR A 170 -17.26 -13.76 7.91
CA THR A 170 -16.74 -14.12 9.24
C THR A 170 -15.36 -14.78 9.16
N THR A 171 -15.14 -15.62 8.14
CA THR A 171 -13.89 -16.37 7.94
C THR A 171 -12.84 -15.60 7.15
N TYR A 172 -13.19 -14.45 6.57
CA TYR A 172 -12.27 -13.55 5.88
C TYR A 172 -11.23 -12.96 6.85
N GLU A 173 -9.95 -13.05 6.47
CA GLU A 173 -8.80 -12.65 7.27
C GLU A 173 -7.87 -11.76 6.43
N ALA A 174 -8.22 -10.47 6.33
CA ALA A 174 -7.41 -9.43 5.72
C ALA A 174 -7.67 -8.09 6.42
N ASP A 175 -6.83 -7.10 6.14
CA ASP A 175 -6.82 -5.76 6.75
C ASP A 175 -8.00 -4.87 6.35
N ASP A 176 -8.77 -5.25 5.32
CA ASP A 176 -9.93 -4.52 4.81
C ASP A 176 -11.26 -5.26 5.01
N LYS A 177 -11.36 -6.06 6.07
CA LYS A 177 -12.53 -6.88 6.40
C LYS A 177 -13.82 -6.06 6.55
N GLU A 178 -13.87 -5.11 7.48
CA GLU A 178 -14.97 -4.14 7.66
C GLU A 178 -15.33 -3.44 6.34
N HIS A 179 -14.35 -2.99 5.58
CA HIS A 179 -14.57 -2.32 4.28
C HIS A 179 -15.24 -3.21 3.25
N LEU A 180 -14.69 -4.40 3.07
CA LEU A 180 -15.24 -5.38 2.16
C LEU A 180 -16.64 -5.79 2.61
N ALA A 181 -16.87 -5.95 3.92
CA ALA A 181 -18.18 -6.28 4.47
C ALA A 181 -19.24 -5.21 4.16
N MET A 182 -18.90 -3.92 4.28
CA MET A 182 -19.80 -2.83 3.89
C MET A 182 -20.08 -2.83 2.39
N TYR A 183 -19.05 -2.95 1.56
CA TYR A 183 -19.19 -3.00 0.12
C TYR A 183 -20.07 -4.17 -0.32
N MET A 184 -19.85 -5.34 0.28
CA MET A 184 -20.67 -6.54 0.05
C MET A 184 -22.13 -6.32 0.43
N LYS A 185 -22.39 -5.67 1.59
CA LYS A 185 -23.75 -5.35 2.04
C LYS A 185 -24.45 -4.37 1.10
N GLU A 186 -23.76 -3.33 0.64
CA GLU A 186 -24.29 -2.30 -0.26
C GLU A 186 -24.61 -2.86 -1.65
N HIS A 187 -23.75 -3.76 -2.16
CA HIS A 187 -23.85 -4.30 -3.52
C HIS A 187 -24.50 -5.70 -3.58
N GLY A 188 -24.97 -6.22 -2.44
CA GLY A 188 -25.69 -7.51 -2.38
C GLY A 188 -24.82 -8.76 -2.57
N PHE A 189 -23.52 -8.68 -2.31
CA PHE A 189 -22.62 -9.85 -2.38
C PHE A 189 -22.71 -10.70 -1.11
N LEU A 190 -22.78 -12.02 -1.27
CA LEU A 190 -22.85 -12.96 -0.15
C LEU A 190 -21.49 -13.51 0.26
N ARG A 191 -20.55 -13.63 -0.70
CA ARG A 191 -19.23 -14.21 -0.46
C ARG A 191 -18.12 -13.27 -0.95
N PRO A 192 -16.99 -13.16 -0.24
CA PRO A 192 -15.85 -12.36 -0.69
C PRO A 192 -15.35 -12.74 -2.08
N ILE A 193 -15.41 -14.03 -2.44
CA ILE A 193 -14.99 -14.51 -3.77
C ILE A 193 -15.83 -13.94 -4.91
N ASP A 194 -17.10 -13.61 -4.67
CA ASP A 194 -17.99 -13.02 -5.67
C ASP A 194 -17.54 -11.58 -6.01
N VAL A 195 -17.00 -10.85 -5.03
CA VAL A 195 -16.38 -9.52 -5.23
C VAL A 195 -15.13 -9.64 -6.09
N TRP A 196 -14.27 -10.61 -5.82
CA TRP A 196 -13.05 -10.83 -6.62
C TRP A 196 -13.36 -11.19 -8.08
N LEU A 197 -14.39 -12.03 -8.31
CA LEU A 197 -14.84 -12.37 -9.66
C LEU A 197 -15.45 -11.17 -10.39
N ASP A 198 -16.27 -10.35 -9.72
CA ASP A 198 -16.82 -9.13 -10.32
C ASP A 198 -15.70 -8.12 -10.62
N ASN A 199 -14.74 -7.95 -9.71
CA ASN A 199 -13.56 -7.10 -9.91
C ASN A 199 -12.76 -7.52 -11.15
N LEU A 200 -12.48 -8.81 -11.32
CA LEU A 200 -11.82 -9.34 -12.52
C LEU A 200 -12.62 -9.03 -13.80
N ASP A 201 -13.94 -9.19 -13.75
CA ASP A 201 -14.83 -8.88 -14.87
C ASP A 201 -14.74 -7.41 -15.27
N LYS A 202 -14.75 -6.49 -14.29
CA LYS A 202 -14.63 -5.04 -14.54
C LYS A 202 -13.24 -4.63 -15.01
N LEU A 203 -12.18 -5.18 -14.43
CA LEU A 203 -10.80 -4.87 -14.78
C LEU A 203 -10.46 -5.28 -16.21
N ILE A 204 -11.01 -6.40 -16.69
CA ILE A 204 -10.81 -6.82 -18.08
C ILE A 204 -11.59 -5.89 -19.03
N ASP A 205 -12.85 -5.59 -18.69
CA ASP A 205 -13.77 -4.83 -19.55
C ASP A 205 -13.53 -3.31 -19.56
N VAL A 206 -12.77 -2.77 -18.60
CA VAL A 206 -12.54 -1.32 -18.51
C VAL A 206 -11.86 -0.81 -19.80
N LYS A 207 -12.45 0.21 -20.42
CA LYS A 207 -11.84 0.86 -21.59
C LYS A 207 -11.00 2.01 -21.08
N MET A 208 -9.68 1.91 -21.23
CA MET A 208 -8.75 2.96 -20.82
C MET A 208 -8.68 4.03 -21.91
N ASP A 209 -9.64 4.95 -21.87
CA ASP A 209 -9.74 6.09 -22.79
C ASP A 209 -8.59 7.11 -22.63
N ALA A 210 -8.47 8.03 -23.60
CA ALA A 210 -7.35 8.97 -23.67
C ALA A 210 -7.56 10.17 -22.72
N GLU A 211 -8.82 10.45 -22.43
CA GLU A 211 -9.37 11.48 -21.55
C GLU A 211 -9.19 11.14 -20.06
N MET A 212 -8.93 9.86 -19.77
CA MET A 212 -8.71 9.28 -18.45
C MET A 212 -9.98 9.20 -17.58
N ASP A 213 -11.16 9.20 -18.19
CA ASP A 213 -12.45 9.10 -17.50
C ASP A 213 -12.57 7.80 -16.71
N TRP A 214 -11.97 6.73 -17.23
CA TRP A 214 -11.89 5.43 -16.56
C TRP A 214 -11.28 5.50 -15.15
N ILE A 215 -10.44 6.49 -14.82
CA ILE A 215 -9.86 6.66 -13.48
C ILE A 215 -10.94 7.01 -12.44
N GLN A 216 -11.91 7.84 -12.82
CA GLN A 216 -13.03 8.21 -11.94
C GLN A 216 -14.12 7.13 -11.95
N GLN A 217 -14.31 6.45 -13.07
CA GLN A 217 -15.35 5.43 -13.22
C GLN A 217 -14.98 4.07 -12.60
N LEU A 218 -13.70 3.70 -12.55
CA LEU A 218 -13.32 2.38 -12.07
C LEU A 218 -13.70 2.17 -10.59
N PRO A 219 -13.43 3.11 -9.66
CA PRO A 219 -13.79 2.96 -8.24
C PRO A 219 -15.30 2.93 -7.98
N THR A 220 -16.13 3.39 -8.92
CA THR A 220 -17.60 3.32 -8.79
C THR A 220 -18.20 2.02 -9.33
N ARG A 221 -17.40 1.22 -10.05
CA ARG A 221 -17.86 0.01 -10.75
C ARG A 221 -17.40 -1.30 -10.11
N MET A 222 -16.38 -1.24 -9.27
CA MET A 222 -15.76 -2.38 -8.60
C MET A 222 -15.33 -1.97 -7.20
N TYR A 223 -14.82 -2.92 -6.40
CA TYR A 223 -14.38 -2.62 -5.04
C TYR A 223 -13.33 -1.49 -5.02
N PRO A 224 -13.58 -0.34 -4.34
CA PRO A 224 -12.77 0.87 -4.49
C PRO A 224 -11.28 0.69 -4.16
N THR A 225 -10.97 -0.06 -3.10
CA THR A 225 -9.58 -0.31 -2.68
C THR A 225 -8.77 -0.98 -3.79
N ASP A 226 -9.34 -1.99 -4.43
CA ASP A 226 -8.70 -2.69 -5.55
C ASP A 226 -8.68 -1.85 -6.83
N ALA A 227 -9.69 -1.00 -7.05
CA ALA A 227 -9.71 -0.06 -8.17
C ALA A 227 -8.55 0.95 -8.08
N TYR A 228 -8.31 1.52 -6.89
CA TYR A 228 -7.18 2.44 -6.67
C TYR A 228 -5.84 1.74 -6.82
N TRP A 229 -5.74 0.46 -6.45
CA TRP A 229 -4.54 -0.33 -6.73
C TRP A 229 -4.29 -0.47 -8.24
N ALA A 230 -5.33 -0.78 -9.02
CA ALA A 230 -5.25 -0.85 -10.48
C ALA A 230 -4.81 0.49 -11.09
N ILE A 231 -5.44 1.59 -10.68
CA ILE A 231 -5.10 2.95 -11.14
C ILE A 231 -3.64 3.27 -10.82
N THR A 232 -3.19 2.99 -9.60
CA THR A 232 -1.81 3.20 -9.16
C THR A 232 -0.85 2.39 -10.02
N HIS A 233 -1.12 1.11 -10.25
CA HIS A 233 -0.31 0.27 -11.12
C HIS A 233 -0.26 0.81 -12.56
N PHE A 234 -1.36 1.35 -13.08
CA PHE A 234 -1.41 1.89 -14.44
C PHE A 234 -0.76 3.26 -14.62
N GLN A 235 -0.71 4.09 -13.57
CA GLN A 235 -0.29 5.49 -13.67
C GLN A 235 1.06 5.81 -13.00
N SER A 236 1.44 5.04 -11.98
CA SER A 236 2.62 5.37 -11.15
C SER A 236 3.93 4.79 -11.68
N SER A 237 3.93 4.18 -12.87
CA SER A 237 5.12 3.61 -13.50
C SER A 237 5.10 3.80 -15.02
N TYR A 238 6.27 3.87 -15.66
CA TYR A 238 6.39 3.84 -17.11
C TYR A 238 6.93 2.50 -17.59
N MET A 239 6.50 2.09 -18.79
CA MET A 239 6.86 0.80 -19.39
C MET A 239 8.17 0.95 -20.18
N SER A 240 9.11 0.04 -19.95
CA SER A 240 10.39 -0.07 -20.66
C SER A 240 10.61 -1.50 -21.14
N LEU A 241 11.27 -1.68 -22.29
CA LEU A 241 11.58 -3.01 -22.85
C LEU A 241 13.05 -3.30 -22.62
N CYS A 242 13.36 -4.27 -21.78
CA CYS A 242 14.72 -4.58 -21.37
C CYS A 242 15.17 -5.92 -21.97
N THR A 243 16.37 -5.94 -22.53
CA THR A 243 16.99 -7.12 -23.12
C THR A 243 18.26 -7.50 -22.38
N SER A 244 18.68 -8.76 -22.49
CA SER A 244 19.98 -9.19 -21.97
C SER A 244 21.09 -8.84 -22.96
N SER A 245 22.09 -8.07 -22.53
CA SER A 245 23.21 -7.65 -23.39
C SER A 245 24.17 -8.80 -23.71
N SER A 246 24.31 -9.78 -22.80
CA SER A 246 25.11 -10.99 -23.00
C SER A 246 24.25 -12.16 -23.44
N TYR A 247 24.82 -13.03 -24.27
CA TYR A 247 24.21 -14.31 -24.66
C TYR A 247 24.26 -15.35 -23.53
N ASP A 248 25.12 -15.16 -22.54
CA ASP A 248 25.29 -16.07 -21.39
C ASP A 248 24.33 -15.76 -20.24
N THR A 249 23.53 -14.70 -20.36
CA THR A 249 22.56 -14.28 -19.35
C THR A 249 21.14 -14.33 -19.90
N GLU A 250 20.22 -14.83 -19.09
CA GLU A 250 18.80 -14.93 -19.40
C GLU A 250 17.94 -14.52 -18.21
N PHE A 251 16.71 -14.08 -18.47
CA PHE A 251 15.71 -13.83 -17.44
C PHE A 251 15.04 -15.13 -17.02
N LEU A 252 15.08 -15.42 -15.72
CA LEU A 252 14.37 -16.55 -15.12
C LEU A 252 12.89 -16.21 -14.93
N VAL A 253 12.04 -17.24 -14.89
CA VAL A 253 10.60 -17.05 -14.69
C VAL A 253 10.09 -17.99 -13.60
N THR A 254 9.47 -17.42 -12.58
CA THR A 254 8.67 -18.18 -11.61
C THR A 254 7.21 -18.23 -12.04
N ASP A 255 6.45 -19.21 -11.56
CA ASP A 255 5.02 -19.28 -11.84
C ASP A 255 4.27 -18.02 -11.39
N ASN A 256 4.64 -17.40 -10.27
CA ASN A 256 4.07 -16.15 -9.76
C ASN A 256 4.70 -14.85 -10.34
N CYS A 257 5.46 -14.91 -11.45
CA CYS A 257 6.30 -13.80 -11.93
C CYS A 257 5.57 -12.45 -12.08
N TYR A 258 4.31 -12.43 -12.51
CA TYR A 258 3.50 -11.21 -12.63
C TYR A 258 3.04 -10.62 -11.28
N SER A 259 3.13 -11.39 -10.19
CA SER A 259 2.84 -10.94 -8.82
C SER A 259 4.10 -10.45 -8.09
N ILE A 260 5.27 -10.52 -8.72
CA ILE A 260 6.54 -10.12 -8.12
C ILE A 260 6.88 -8.67 -8.48
N ALA A 261 7.24 -7.91 -7.46
CA ALA A 261 7.77 -6.56 -7.59
C ALA A 261 9.03 -6.40 -6.75
N GLU A 262 9.97 -5.63 -7.27
CA GLU A 262 11.13 -5.11 -6.55
C GLU A 262 10.74 -3.84 -5.81
N GLY A 263 11.28 -3.70 -4.61
CA GLY A 263 11.08 -2.56 -3.74
C GLY A 263 11.08 -3.00 -2.27
N PRO A 264 11.14 -2.02 -1.35
CA PRO A 264 11.25 -2.30 0.06
C PRO A 264 9.98 -2.96 0.62
N ARG A 265 10.18 -3.92 1.53
CA ARG A 265 9.12 -4.64 2.23
C ARG A 265 9.42 -4.68 3.72
N GLN A 266 8.44 -4.35 4.54
CA GLN A 266 8.52 -4.45 5.99
C GLN A 266 7.61 -5.56 6.49
N PHE A 267 8.21 -6.55 7.12
CA PHE A 267 7.51 -7.61 7.80
C PHE A 267 7.34 -7.25 9.28
N LEU A 268 6.15 -7.48 9.84
CA LEU A 268 5.90 -7.37 11.26
C LEU A 268 5.58 -8.75 11.81
N TRP A 269 6.08 -9.03 13.00
CA TRP A 269 5.64 -10.18 13.77
C TRP A 269 4.43 -9.77 14.60
N ASP A 270 3.30 -10.43 14.38
CA ASP A 270 2.17 -10.32 15.29
C ASP A 270 2.37 -11.31 16.45
N ALA A 271 2.71 -10.76 17.62
CA ALA A 271 2.92 -11.54 18.84
C ALA A 271 1.69 -12.34 19.27
N THR A 272 0.49 -11.92 18.84
CA THR A 272 -0.81 -12.52 19.20
C THR A 272 -1.16 -13.69 18.28
N SER A 273 -0.95 -13.55 16.97
CA SER A 273 -1.25 -14.61 15.99
C SER A 273 -0.07 -15.53 15.70
N GLY A 274 1.15 -15.15 16.09
CA GLY A 274 2.38 -15.87 15.75
C GLY A 274 2.66 -15.91 14.24
N LYS A 275 2.06 -15.00 13.47
CA LYS A 275 2.23 -14.91 12.01
C LYS A 275 3.12 -13.71 11.67
N LEU A 276 3.97 -13.91 10.67
CA LEU A 276 4.69 -12.82 10.01
C LEU A 276 3.74 -12.18 8.98
N THR A 277 3.31 -10.95 9.24
CA THR A 277 2.46 -10.19 8.32
C THR A 277 3.30 -9.21 7.51
N ASN A 278 3.06 -9.15 6.20
CA ASN A 278 3.64 -8.11 5.36
C ASN A 278 2.85 -6.83 5.60
N LYS A 279 3.42 -5.93 6.41
CA LYS A 279 2.72 -4.74 6.88
C LYS A 279 2.79 -3.61 5.86
N GLN A 280 3.93 -3.46 5.19
CA GLN A 280 4.15 -2.39 4.22
C GLN A 280 5.03 -2.87 3.08
N TRP A 281 4.65 -2.51 1.86
CA TRP A 281 5.44 -2.75 0.66
C TRP A 281 5.35 -1.54 -0.27
N ALA A 282 6.43 -1.31 -1.02
CA ALA A 282 6.41 -0.42 -2.18
C ALA A 282 6.83 -1.23 -3.41
N SER A 283 6.04 -1.15 -4.48
CA SER A 283 6.36 -1.76 -5.77
C SER A 283 7.06 -0.71 -6.63
N LEU A 284 8.38 -0.73 -6.64
CA LEU A 284 9.22 0.25 -7.33
C LEU A 284 9.52 -0.19 -8.77
N HIS A 285 9.74 -1.48 -8.97
CA HIS A 285 9.83 -2.07 -10.31
C HIS A 285 8.95 -3.32 -10.38
N GLU A 286 8.12 -3.41 -11.41
CA GLU A 286 7.34 -4.62 -11.70
C GLU A 286 7.79 -5.23 -13.03
N PHE A 287 7.68 -6.55 -13.14
CA PHE A 287 8.26 -7.29 -14.26
C PHE A 287 7.18 -8.03 -15.05
N GLY A 288 7.30 -7.98 -16.38
CA GLY A 288 6.53 -8.78 -17.32
C GLY A 288 7.48 -9.57 -18.22
N PRO A 289 7.95 -10.76 -17.80
CA PRO A 289 8.79 -11.61 -18.65
C PRO A 289 8.05 -12.00 -19.93
N ILE A 290 8.71 -11.86 -21.08
CA ILE A 290 8.17 -12.27 -22.38
C ILE A 290 8.94 -13.48 -22.92
N SER A 291 10.27 -13.44 -22.84
CA SER A 291 11.18 -14.50 -23.30
C SER A 291 12.44 -14.51 -22.44
N PRO A 292 13.33 -15.52 -22.58
CA PRO A 292 14.60 -15.55 -21.87
C PRO A 292 15.47 -14.30 -22.11
N ARG A 293 15.23 -13.55 -23.20
CA ARG A 293 16.01 -12.37 -23.58
C ARG A 293 15.25 -11.05 -23.53
N LEU A 294 13.96 -11.06 -23.19
CA LEU A 294 13.12 -9.86 -23.18
C LEU A 294 12.20 -9.84 -21.96
N VAL A 295 12.30 -8.77 -21.18
CA VAL A 295 11.42 -8.49 -20.04
C VAL A 295 10.88 -7.07 -20.15
N ILE A 296 9.59 -6.90 -19.87
CA ILE A 296 9.01 -5.58 -19.63
C ILE A 296 9.33 -5.17 -18.19
N VAL A 297 9.87 -3.97 -18.02
CA VAL A 297 10.06 -3.35 -16.70
C VAL A 297 9.10 -2.17 -16.59
N LEU A 298 8.19 -2.24 -15.62
CA LEU A 298 7.39 -1.09 -15.19
C LEU A 298 8.16 -0.36 -14.09
N ARG A 299 8.90 0.69 -14.46
CA ARG A 299 9.72 1.48 -13.53
C ARG A 299 8.89 2.59 -12.89
N SER A 300 8.93 2.68 -11.57
CA SER A 300 8.24 3.72 -10.81
C SER A 300 8.63 5.12 -11.27
N CYS A 301 7.62 5.99 -11.41
CA CYS A 301 7.79 7.41 -11.70
C CYS A 301 8.45 8.18 -10.53
N GLN A 302 8.69 7.53 -9.39
CA GLN A 302 9.43 8.11 -8.27
C GLN A 302 10.94 8.23 -8.55
N PHE A 303 11.47 7.53 -9.57
CA PHE A 303 12.86 7.70 -9.97
C PHE A 303 13.00 8.78 -11.03
N PRO A 304 14.08 9.59 -11.00
CA PRO A 304 14.35 10.57 -12.05
C PRO A 304 14.44 9.87 -13.41
N CYS A 305 13.75 10.42 -14.41
CA CYS A 305 13.98 10.10 -15.81
C CYS A 305 14.39 11.37 -16.56
N ARG A 306 15.14 11.20 -17.66
CA ARG A 306 15.70 12.32 -18.43
C ARG A 306 14.59 13.24 -18.95
N GLU A 307 13.43 12.66 -19.21
CA GLU A 307 12.27 13.33 -19.81
C GLU A 307 11.46 14.18 -18.84
N ASP A 308 11.71 14.10 -17.53
CA ASP A 308 11.03 14.95 -16.55
C ASP A 308 11.52 16.41 -16.59
N GLY A 309 12.64 16.69 -17.29
CA GLY A 309 13.22 18.02 -17.44
C GLY A 309 13.59 18.68 -16.11
N GLU A 310 13.76 20.01 -16.13
CA GLU A 310 13.92 20.85 -14.93
C GLU A 310 12.57 21.29 -14.33
N ASP A 311 11.48 20.56 -14.56
CA ASP A 311 10.19 20.93 -13.97
C ASP A 311 10.24 20.79 -12.44
N ALA A 312 10.38 21.93 -11.78
CA ALA A 312 10.49 22.04 -10.34
C ALA A 312 9.31 21.40 -9.59
N LYS A 313 8.12 21.35 -10.19
CA LYS A 313 6.93 20.72 -9.57
C LYS A 313 7.04 19.20 -9.58
N PHE A 314 7.43 18.60 -10.71
CA PHE A 314 7.65 17.15 -10.78
C PHE A 314 8.82 16.72 -9.90
N LYS A 315 9.90 17.51 -9.87
CA LYS A 315 11.04 17.28 -8.98
C LYS A 315 10.63 17.36 -7.50
N ALA A 316 9.95 18.41 -7.08
CA ALA A 316 9.50 18.57 -5.69
C ALA A 316 8.53 17.45 -5.27
N ALA A 317 7.58 17.08 -6.13
CA ALA A 317 6.69 15.95 -5.86
C ALA A 317 7.46 14.64 -5.71
N ARG A 318 8.46 14.39 -6.57
CA ARG A 318 9.32 13.20 -6.50
C ARG A 318 10.17 13.17 -5.24
N ASP A 319 10.84 14.28 -4.91
CA ASP A 319 11.69 14.40 -3.73
C ASP A 319 10.88 14.18 -2.45
N LEU A 320 9.65 14.70 -2.41
CA LEU A 320 8.70 14.44 -1.34
C LEU A 320 8.36 12.94 -1.23
N TRP A 321 8.02 12.28 -2.35
CA TRP A 321 7.75 10.84 -2.37
C TRP A 321 8.95 10.00 -1.93
N GLN A 322 10.15 10.31 -2.40
CA GLN A 322 11.38 9.61 -2.00
C GLN A 322 11.70 9.82 -0.51
N SER A 323 11.45 11.03 0.02
CA SER A 323 11.60 11.30 1.45
C SER A 323 10.66 10.44 2.29
N TRP A 324 9.42 10.25 1.82
CA TRP A 324 8.44 9.41 2.50
C TRP A 324 8.81 7.93 2.47
N GLU A 325 9.40 7.43 1.39
CA GLU A 325 9.86 6.04 1.32
C GLU A 325 11.05 5.78 2.23
N LYS A 326 12.02 6.70 2.27
CA LYS A 326 13.14 6.62 3.23
C LYS A 326 12.67 6.60 4.68
N ASP A 327 11.57 7.28 5.00
CA ASP A 327 10.98 7.26 6.33
C ASP A 327 10.15 5.98 6.61
N ARG A 328 9.58 5.37 5.56
CA ARG A 328 8.70 4.19 5.67
C ARG A 328 9.49 2.90 5.84
N PHE A 329 10.70 2.84 5.29
CA PHE A 329 11.50 1.61 5.24
C PHE A 329 12.88 1.81 5.88
N GLU A 330 13.41 0.74 6.49
CA GLU A 330 14.74 0.80 7.11
C GLU A 330 15.83 1.14 6.07
N PRO A 331 16.95 1.77 6.48
CA PRO A 331 18.09 2.01 5.59
C PRO A 331 18.65 0.74 4.93
N ALA A 332 18.41 -0.44 5.49
CA ALA A 332 18.75 -1.72 4.87
C ALA A 332 17.70 -2.19 3.83
N SER A 333 16.83 -1.30 3.32
CA SER A 333 15.81 -1.60 2.29
C SER A 333 15.96 -0.74 1.02
N HIS A 334 17.15 -0.21 0.72
CA HIS A 334 17.43 0.48 -0.54
C HIS A 334 17.01 -0.34 -1.79
N PRO A 335 16.40 0.29 -2.80
CA PRO A 335 16.02 -0.40 -4.03
C PRO A 335 17.27 -0.80 -4.82
N ARG A 336 17.22 -1.96 -5.48
CA ARG A 336 18.37 -2.56 -6.17
C ARG A 336 18.51 -2.14 -7.64
N LEU A 337 17.44 -1.59 -8.21
CA LEU A 337 17.33 -1.29 -9.64
C LEU A 337 17.16 0.21 -9.92
N VAL A 338 17.56 1.07 -8.97
CA VAL A 338 17.43 2.53 -9.09
C VAL A 338 18.19 3.06 -10.31
N ASP A 339 19.36 2.50 -10.58
CA ASP A 339 20.30 2.87 -11.63
C ASP A 339 20.03 2.19 -12.98
N THR A 340 18.93 1.45 -13.10
CA THR A 340 18.54 0.81 -14.37
C THR A 340 18.52 1.83 -15.51
N PRO A 341 19.30 1.63 -16.60
CA PRO A 341 19.52 2.62 -17.65
C PRO A 341 18.35 2.66 -18.66
N VAL A 342 17.14 2.91 -18.17
CA VAL A 342 15.91 2.98 -18.96
C VAL A 342 15.30 4.37 -18.89
N PHE A 343 14.56 4.73 -19.93
CA PHE A 343 13.88 6.02 -20.06
C PHE A 343 12.52 5.86 -20.74
N LYS A 344 11.68 6.90 -20.71
CA LYS A 344 10.28 6.83 -21.18
C LYS A 344 10.21 6.65 -22.70
N ALA A 345 9.11 6.04 -23.16
CA ALA A 345 8.85 5.95 -24.59
C ALA A 345 8.71 7.34 -25.22
N SER A 346 9.35 7.55 -26.36
CA SER A 346 9.20 8.75 -27.17
C SER A 346 7.78 8.81 -27.74
N ASN A 347 7.25 10.00 -27.98
CA ASN A 347 5.93 10.18 -28.58
C ASN A 347 5.91 11.40 -29.50
N ASN A 348 4.82 11.59 -30.21
CA ASN A 348 4.62 12.66 -31.20
C ASN A 348 4.24 14.03 -30.61
N TYR A 349 4.10 14.15 -29.28
CA TYR A 349 3.63 15.37 -28.61
C TYR A 349 4.71 16.11 -27.85
N PHE A 350 5.82 15.45 -27.60
CA PHE A 350 6.97 16.07 -26.96
C PHE A 350 8.15 16.02 -27.91
N ASP A 351 8.66 17.20 -28.25
CA ASP A 351 9.87 17.33 -29.05
C ASP A 351 11.08 17.57 -28.14
N LEU A 352 12.20 16.97 -28.50
CA LEU A 352 13.44 16.96 -27.73
C LEU A 352 14.33 18.07 -28.29
N ALA A 353 14.01 19.32 -27.95
CA ALA A 353 14.77 20.50 -28.39
C ALA A 353 15.75 20.93 -27.29
N ASN A 354 17.06 20.88 -27.56
CA ASN A 354 18.14 21.27 -26.64
C ASN A 354 18.12 20.52 -25.29
N ASP A 355 17.97 19.18 -25.31
CA ASP A 355 17.87 18.33 -24.10
C ASP A 355 16.70 18.66 -23.16
N VAL A 356 15.74 19.50 -23.60
CA VAL A 356 14.53 19.85 -22.85
C VAL A 356 13.30 19.39 -23.63
N PHE A 357 12.47 18.57 -22.99
CA PHE A 357 11.21 18.13 -23.56
C PHE A 357 10.23 19.32 -23.62
N ARG A 358 9.83 19.72 -24.82
CA ARG A 358 8.80 20.74 -25.03
C ARG A 358 7.54 20.09 -25.56
N ALA A 359 6.44 20.31 -24.86
CA ALA A 359 5.11 19.94 -25.33
C ALA A 359 4.76 20.75 -26.59
N ALA A 360 4.33 20.07 -27.65
CA ALA A 360 3.69 20.68 -28.81
C ALA A 360 2.25 21.07 -28.41
N PRO A 361 1.94 22.37 -28.19
CA PRO A 361 0.70 22.78 -27.51
C PRO A 361 -0.56 22.31 -28.23
N GLU A 362 -0.56 22.34 -29.56
CA GLU A 362 -1.71 21.97 -30.41
C GLU A 362 -2.08 20.48 -30.34
N LEU A 363 -1.11 19.63 -29.96
CA LEU A 363 -1.30 18.18 -29.92
C LEU A 363 -1.57 17.64 -28.50
N VAL A 364 -1.19 18.39 -27.46
CA VAL A 364 -1.50 18.03 -26.06
C VAL A 364 -3.00 18.09 -25.78
N GLU A 365 -3.73 18.99 -26.44
CA GLU A 365 -5.18 19.14 -26.30
C GLU A 365 -6.00 18.04 -27.02
N LYS A 366 -5.38 17.27 -27.93
CA LYS A 366 -6.04 16.22 -28.73
C LYS A 366 -5.33 14.87 -28.59
N ARG A 367 -5.32 14.33 -27.37
CA ARG A 367 -4.87 12.95 -27.12
C ARG A 367 -5.85 11.97 -27.77
N SER A 368 -5.34 10.96 -28.47
CA SER A 368 -6.14 9.92 -29.11
C SER A 368 -5.73 8.52 -28.67
N ARG A 369 -6.60 7.54 -28.93
CA ARG A 369 -6.30 6.12 -28.70
C ARG A 369 -5.19 5.60 -29.63
N GLY A 370 -5.06 6.22 -30.81
CA GLY A 370 -4.08 5.87 -31.83
C GLY A 370 -2.70 6.51 -31.65
N ASP A 371 -2.47 7.26 -30.58
CA ASP A 371 -1.21 8.01 -30.41
C ASP A 371 -0.02 7.06 -30.41
N PRO A 372 0.98 7.28 -31.28
CA PRO A 372 2.11 6.39 -31.39
C PRO A 372 3.18 6.69 -30.33
N PHE A 373 3.67 5.64 -29.69
CA PHE A 373 4.76 5.65 -28.72
C PHE A 373 5.89 4.74 -29.20
N PHE A 374 7.10 5.27 -29.25
CA PHE A 374 8.28 4.49 -29.61
C PHE A 374 8.98 3.95 -28.37
N PHE A 375 9.04 2.63 -28.26
CA PHE A 375 9.68 1.91 -27.15
C PHE A 375 11.04 1.37 -27.59
N ASN A 376 12.11 1.86 -26.96
CA ASN A 376 13.47 1.35 -27.19
C ASN A 376 13.67 -0.01 -26.52
N PHE A 377 14.51 -0.86 -27.13
CA PHE A 377 15.08 -2.02 -26.46
C PHE A 377 16.34 -1.60 -25.69
N PHE A 378 16.31 -1.77 -24.38
CA PHE A 378 17.40 -1.42 -23.48
C PHE A 378 18.25 -2.65 -23.13
N PRO A 379 19.47 -2.78 -23.69
CA PRO A 379 20.37 -3.88 -23.35
C PRO A 379 20.89 -3.68 -21.92
N LEU A 380 20.44 -4.53 -21.01
CA LEU A 380 20.87 -4.57 -19.62
C LEU A 380 22.15 -5.38 -19.47
N GLU A 381 23.11 -4.82 -18.74
CA GLU A 381 24.32 -5.53 -18.31
C GLU A 381 23.99 -6.74 -17.44
N SER A 382 24.87 -7.75 -17.42
CA SER A 382 24.69 -8.98 -16.64
C SER A 382 24.36 -8.71 -15.17
N GLY A 383 24.90 -7.65 -14.56
CA GLY A 383 24.61 -7.29 -13.17
C GLY A 383 23.14 -6.92 -12.93
N HIS A 384 22.52 -6.17 -13.84
CA HIS A 384 21.09 -5.84 -13.76
C HIS A 384 20.21 -7.08 -14.00
N VAL A 385 20.59 -7.94 -14.95
CA VAL A 385 19.88 -9.20 -15.20
C VAL A 385 19.95 -10.12 -13.97
N ASP A 386 21.14 -10.28 -13.39
CA ASP A 386 21.37 -11.06 -12.18
C ASP A 386 20.57 -10.47 -10.99
N CYS A 387 20.43 -9.14 -10.92
CA CYS A 387 19.61 -8.46 -9.92
C CYS A 387 18.11 -8.77 -10.09
N ILE A 388 17.57 -8.66 -11.31
CA ILE A 388 16.17 -9.01 -11.62
C ILE A 388 15.91 -10.48 -11.29
N ASN A 389 16.81 -11.38 -11.69
CA ASN A 389 16.72 -12.81 -11.36
C ASN A 389 16.75 -13.04 -9.84
N SER A 390 17.55 -12.28 -9.10
CA SER A 390 17.56 -12.33 -7.63
C SER A 390 16.21 -11.95 -7.04
N VAL A 391 15.51 -10.95 -7.60
CA VAL A 391 14.13 -10.60 -7.16
C VAL A 391 13.16 -11.78 -7.35
N PHE A 392 13.26 -12.51 -8.47
CA PHE A 392 12.45 -13.71 -8.69
C PHE A 392 12.79 -14.83 -7.69
N LEU A 393 14.09 -15.06 -7.46
CA LEU A 393 14.58 -16.06 -6.50
C LEU A 393 14.18 -15.73 -5.06
N ASP A 394 14.21 -14.46 -4.65
CA ASP A 394 13.76 -14.01 -3.33
C ASP A 394 12.30 -14.42 -3.03
N ASN A 395 11.47 -14.51 -4.08
CA ASN A 395 10.05 -14.86 -3.98
C ASN A 395 9.76 -16.34 -4.32
N ALA A 396 10.80 -17.14 -4.58
CA ALA A 396 10.69 -18.53 -5.00
C ALA A 396 10.07 -19.46 -3.94
N SER A 397 10.12 -19.08 -2.66
CA SER A 397 9.50 -19.84 -1.55
C SER A 397 7.98 -19.99 -1.69
N SER A 398 7.35 -19.05 -2.41
CA SER A 398 5.92 -19.07 -2.71
C SER A 398 5.58 -19.72 -4.06
N CYS A 399 6.58 -20.20 -4.80
CA CYS A 399 6.47 -20.70 -6.16
C CYS A 399 6.47 -22.22 -6.22
N SER A 400 5.83 -22.80 -7.24
CA SER A 400 5.88 -24.24 -7.51
C SER A 400 6.81 -24.62 -8.67
N SER A 401 7.24 -23.64 -9.46
CA SER A 401 8.13 -23.87 -10.59
C SER A 401 9.01 -22.67 -10.88
N LEU A 402 10.25 -22.96 -11.27
CA LEU A 402 11.18 -22.02 -11.88
C LEU A 402 11.48 -22.51 -13.30
N LEU A 403 11.20 -21.68 -14.30
CA LEU A 403 11.48 -21.96 -15.70
C LEU A 403 12.76 -21.24 -16.13
N PHE A 404 13.51 -21.92 -16.98
CA PHE A 404 14.75 -21.44 -17.55
C PHE A 404 14.92 -22.02 -18.96
N HIS A 405 15.76 -21.40 -19.77
CA HIS A 405 16.08 -21.89 -21.11
C HIS A 405 17.45 -22.57 -21.12
N SER A 406 18.47 -21.95 -20.54
CA SER A 406 19.85 -22.43 -20.50
C SER A 406 20.28 -22.88 -19.10
N GLU A 407 20.78 -24.11 -18.99
CA GLU A 407 21.33 -24.65 -17.74
C GLU A 407 22.55 -23.85 -17.26
N ALA A 408 23.35 -23.32 -18.19
CA ALA A 408 24.47 -22.44 -17.86
C ALA A 408 24.02 -21.12 -17.23
N ALA A 409 22.93 -20.54 -17.75
CA ALA A 409 22.42 -19.25 -17.31
C ALA A 409 21.73 -19.33 -15.94
N ILE A 410 20.97 -20.40 -15.65
CA ILE A 410 20.43 -20.65 -14.31
C ILE A 410 21.54 -20.93 -13.29
N ARG A 411 22.56 -21.72 -13.65
CA ARG A 411 23.72 -21.97 -12.78
C ARG A 411 24.43 -20.66 -12.43
N ARG A 412 24.63 -19.79 -13.42
CA ARG A 412 25.22 -18.46 -13.23
C ARG A 412 24.36 -17.62 -12.28
N SER A 413 23.06 -17.49 -12.57
CA SER A 413 22.13 -16.67 -11.78
C SER A 413 22.08 -17.13 -10.32
N LEU A 414 21.99 -18.44 -10.08
CA LEU A 414 22.04 -19.02 -8.73
C LEU A 414 23.39 -18.78 -8.05
N LYS A 415 24.51 -18.96 -8.76
CA LYS A 415 25.84 -18.68 -8.20
C LYS A 415 25.97 -17.21 -7.81
N THR A 416 25.53 -16.27 -8.65
CA THR A 416 25.55 -14.84 -8.35
C THR A 416 24.63 -14.52 -7.17
N TYR A 417 23.42 -15.05 -7.15
CA TYR A 417 22.47 -14.91 -6.05
C TYR A 417 23.07 -15.37 -4.72
N VAL A 418 23.60 -16.60 -4.65
CA VAL A 418 24.26 -17.14 -3.45
C VAL A 418 25.48 -16.32 -3.03
N SER A 419 26.19 -15.70 -3.99
CA SER A 419 27.37 -14.87 -3.71
C SER A 419 27.02 -13.47 -3.20
N SER A 420 25.86 -12.95 -3.59
CA SER A 420 25.49 -11.53 -3.44
C SER A 420 24.26 -11.34 -2.55
N CYS A 421 23.74 -12.42 -1.96
CA CYS A 421 22.54 -12.40 -1.12
C CYS A 421 22.81 -11.63 0.17
N GLY A 422 22.58 -10.33 0.13
CA GLY A 422 22.69 -9.42 1.28
C GLY A 422 21.34 -8.93 1.81
N TYR A 423 20.20 -9.24 1.18
CA TYR A 423 19.00 -8.39 1.31
C TYR A 423 17.65 -9.08 1.51
N PHE A 424 17.43 -10.32 1.06
CA PHE A 424 16.41 -11.16 1.69
C PHE A 424 17.10 -11.94 2.79
N PRO A 425 16.53 -11.94 3.98
CA PRO A 425 17.32 -11.74 5.15
C PRO A 425 18.28 -12.92 5.36
N ASN A 426 19.58 -12.62 5.45
CA ASN A 426 20.44 -13.25 6.46
C ASN A 426 19.94 -12.87 7.88
N ARG A 427 18.63 -13.00 8.10
CA ARG A 427 17.85 -12.73 9.32
C ARG A 427 16.69 -13.71 9.26
N VAL A 428 16.97 -14.96 9.59
CA VAL A 428 15.87 -15.82 9.98
C VAL A 428 15.49 -15.38 11.39
N VAL A 429 14.24 -14.92 11.57
CA VAL A 429 13.75 -14.51 12.89
C VAL A 429 13.60 -15.79 13.71
N SER A 430 14.60 -16.06 14.55
CA SER A 430 14.58 -17.20 15.47
C SER A 430 13.72 -16.83 16.68
N THR A 431 12.63 -17.57 16.88
CA THR A 431 11.79 -17.47 18.07
C THR A 431 12.50 -18.12 19.25
N SER A 432 13.22 -17.35 20.07
CA SER A 432 13.68 -17.86 21.36
C SER A 432 12.79 -17.36 22.49
N THR A 433 11.63 -17.99 22.65
CA THR A 433 11.10 -18.35 23.98
C THR A 433 10.77 -19.86 23.99
N PRO A 434 11.29 -20.66 24.95
CA PRO A 434 11.29 -22.13 24.86
C PRO A 434 9.92 -22.83 24.88
N ALA A 435 8.82 -22.11 25.10
CA ALA A 435 7.52 -22.72 25.45
C ALA A 435 6.56 -22.96 24.27
N VAL A 436 6.79 -22.38 23.08
CA VAL A 436 5.83 -22.45 21.95
C VAL A 436 6.42 -23.05 20.67
N ALA A 437 7.72 -23.36 20.65
CA ALA A 437 8.48 -23.69 19.43
C ALA A 437 8.21 -25.07 18.80
N ALA A 438 7.41 -25.95 19.42
CA ALA A 438 7.34 -27.36 19.01
C ALA A 438 6.25 -27.71 17.96
N ALA A 439 5.36 -26.79 17.58
CA ALA A 439 4.17 -27.17 16.80
C ALA A 439 3.83 -26.30 15.56
N ILE A 440 4.51 -25.18 15.32
CA ILE A 440 4.15 -24.26 14.22
C ILE A 440 5.35 -24.02 13.32
N VAL A 441 5.25 -24.43 12.05
CA VAL A 441 6.23 -24.08 11.00
C VAL A 441 6.21 -22.57 10.83
N THR A 442 7.30 -21.89 11.16
CA THR A 442 7.38 -20.44 11.04
C THR A 442 7.63 -20.04 9.57
N PRO A 443 7.22 -18.84 9.11
CA PRO A 443 7.59 -18.32 7.80
C PRO A 443 9.11 -18.30 7.55
N ALA A 444 9.87 -18.14 8.63
CA ALA A 444 11.32 -18.25 8.69
C ALA A 444 11.82 -19.66 8.27
N ASP A 445 11.15 -20.72 8.73
CA ASP A 445 11.49 -22.11 8.37
C ASP A 445 11.17 -22.42 6.90
N VAL A 446 10.06 -21.88 6.37
CA VAL A 446 9.70 -22.02 4.95
C VAL A 446 10.75 -21.37 4.05
N GLN A 447 11.26 -20.21 4.46
CA GLN A 447 12.30 -19.50 3.71
C GLN A 447 13.65 -20.21 3.79
N ARG A 448 14.05 -20.71 4.97
CA ARG A 448 15.25 -21.57 5.12
C ARG A 448 15.17 -22.79 4.20
N ALA A 449 14.06 -23.51 4.22
CA ALA A 449 13.86 -24.66 3.35
C ALA A 449 13.97 -24.32 1.85
N CYS A 450 13.52 -23.12 1.44
CA CYS A 450 13.68 -22.65 0.08
C CYS A 450 15.16 -22.38 -0.28
N LEU A 451 15.92 -21.76 0.61
CA LEU A 451 17.35 -21.51 0.41
C LEU A 451 18.17 -22.80 0.38
N ASP A 452 17.82 -23.79 1.20
CA ASP A 452 18.43 -25.11 1.18
C ASP A 452 18.18 -25.81 -0.16
N LYS A 453 16.95 -25.72 -0.70
CA LYS A 453 16.63 -26.20 -2.04
C LYS A 453 17.47 -25.53 -3.13
N MET A 454 17.67 -24.21 -3.05
CA MET A 454 18.52 -23.50 -4.00
C MET A 454 19.99 -23.92 -3.92
N THR A 455 20.49 -24.19 -2.71
CA THR A 455 21.84 -24.72 -2.51
C THR A 455 21.96 -26.13 -3.12
N ALA A 456 20.97 -26.99 -2.90
CA ALA A 456 20.93 -28.33 -3.47
C ALA A 456 20.86 -28.30 -5.00
N LEU A 457 20.06 -27.39 -5.58
CA LEU A 457 19.99 -27.17 -7.03
C LEU A 457 21.34 -26.69 -7.58
N LEU A 458 22.01 -25.75 -6.91
CA LEU A 458 23.33 -25.27 -7.32
C LEU A 458 24.39 -26.38 -7.27
N ALA A 459 24.29 -27.30 -6.31
CA ALA A 459 25.13 -28.49 -6.24
C ALA A 459 24.83 -29.49 -7.38
N GLN A 460 23.55 -29.72 -7.73
CA GLN A 460 23.15 -30.52 -8.89
C GLN A 460 23.73 -29.96 -10.20
N LEU A 461 23.84 -28.63 -10.30
CA LEU A 461 24.46 -27.91 -11.42
C LEU A 461 26.01 -27.91 -11.37
N GLY A 462 26.62 -28.67 -10.46
CA GLY A 462 28.08 -28.86 -10.39
C GLY A 462 28.85 -27.73 -9.70
N SER A 463 28.25 -27.01 -8.76
CA SER A 463 28.95 -25.98 -7.97
C SER A 463 29.08 -26.39 -6.50
N GLU A 464 30.28 -26.22 -5.93
CA GLU A 464 30.57 -26.53 -4.52
C GLU A 464 30.20 -25.41 -3.54
N LYS A 465 29.74 -24.26 -4.06
CA LYS A 465 29.43 -23.07 -3.26
C LYS A 465 28.18 -23.29 -2.39
N ARG A 466 28.28 -22.98 -1.09
CA ARG A 466 27.18 -23.06 -0.11
C ARG A 466 26.72 -21.67 0.34
N LEU A 467 25.44 -21.55 0.71
CA LEU A 467 24.85 -20.37 1.33
C LEU A 467 25.30 -20.24 2.80
N SER A 468 25.46 -19.00 3.28
CA SER A 468 25.74 -18.68 4.70
C SER A 468 24.79 -17.58 5.17
N TRP A 469 24.16 -17.74 6.34
CA TRP A 469 23.19 -16.79 6.89
C TRP A 469 23.39 -16.56 8.40
N ASN A 470 22.87 -15.43 8.89
CA ASN A 470 22.87 -15.06 10.31
C ASN A 470 21.43 -15.00 10.85
N ASP A 471 21.23 -15.23 12.14
CA ASP A 471 19.94 -15.02 12.81
C ASP A 471 19.96 -13.64 13.50
N ILE A 472 18.90 -12.84 13.35
CA ILE A 472 18.77 -11.52 14.01
C ILE A 472 17.40 -11.44 14.69
N SER A 473 17.38 -10.93 15.94
CA SER A 473 16.16 -10.74 16.74
C SER A 473 15.59 -9.33 16.53
N THR A 474 14.28 -9.22 16.35
CA THR A 474 13.56 -7.92 16.24
C THR A 474 12.49 -7.85 17.33
N MET A 475 12.48 -6.76 18.11
CA MET A 475 11.46 -6.53 19.16
C MET A 475 10.13 -6.04 18.56
N ALA A 476 9.03 -6.46 19.18
CA ALA A 476 7.67 -6.02 18.83
C ALA A 476 7.41 -4.61 19.38
N LEU A 477 6.79 -3.73 18.59
CA LEU A 477 6.48 -2.34 18.95
C LEU A 477 4.98 -2.09 18.80
N THR A 478 4.29 -1.80 19.91
CA THR A 478 2.82 -1.69 20.00
C THR A 478 2.27 -0.25 19.94
N ASP A 479 3.07 0.78 20.21
CA ASP A 479 2.62 2.20 20.17
C ASP A 479 2.99 2.94 18.86
N GLU A 480 3.78 2.30 17.98
CA GLU A 480 4.29 2.90 16.74
C GLU A 480 3.33 2.82 15.55
N GLU A 481 2.36 1.91 15.63
CA GLU A 481 1.40 1.62 14.57
C GLU A 481 0.48 2.80 14.28
N GLU A 482 0.10 3.48 15.35
CA GLU A 482 -0.89 4.53 15.36
C GLU A 482 -0.41 5.81 14.65
N SER A 483 0.83 6.22 14.94
CA SER A 483 1.49 7.38 14.29
C SER A 483 1.84 7.10 12.83
N ARG A 484 2.07 5.84 12.47
CA ARG A 484 2.51 5.44 11.13
C ARG A 484 1.34 5.28 10.15
N CYS A 485 0.22 4.72 10.60
CA CYS A 485 -1.03 4.67 9.83
C CYS A 485 -1.58 6.07 9.52
N MET A 486 -1.40 7.02 10.45
CA MET A 486 -1.77 8.43 10.28
C MET A 486 -1.02 9.11 9.13
N LEU A 487 0.30 8.89 9.04
CA LEU A 487 1.13 9.34 7.91
C LEU A 487 0.73 8.65 6.59
N GLU A 488 0.24 7.41 6.64
CA GLU A 488 -0.14 6.62 5.47
C GLU A 488 -1.49 7.02 4.87
N ALA A 489 -2.46 7.38 5.72
CA ALA A 489 -3.75 7.94 5.29
C ALA A 489 -3.57 9.29 4.56
N LEU A 490 -2.67 10.15 5.06
CA LEU A 490 -2.26 11.39 4.39
C LEU A 490 -1.66 11.15 3.01
N ARG A 491 -0.76 10.16 2.91
CA ARG A 491 -0.02 9.83 1.68
C ARG A 491 -0.93 9.38 0.53
N GLN A 492 -2.00 8.63 0.82
CA GLN A 492 -2.91 8.12 -0.22
C GLN A 492 -3.96 9.14 -0.67
N GLY A 493 -4.42 10.02 0.23
CA GLY A 493 -5.41 11.04 -0.12
C GLY A 493 -4.83 12.20 -0.93
N LEU A 494 -3.60 12.64 -0.61
CA LEU A 494 -3.05 13.92 -1.07
C LEU A 494 -3.02 14.11 -2.61
N PRO A 495 -2.61 13.11 -3.43
CA PRO A 495 -2.57 13.28 -4.89
C PRO A 495 -3.95 13.44 -5.54
N TYR A 496 -4.99 12.83 -4.96
CA TYR A 496 -6.38 12.96 -5.42
C TYR A 496 -6.88 14.40 -5.21
N TYR A 497 -6.63 14.98 -4.04
CA TYR A 497 -7.08 16.34 -3.71
C TYR A 497 -6.22 17.43 -4.37
N LEU A 498 -4.89 17.27 -4.46
CA LEU A 498 -4.02 18.23 -5.17
C LEU A 498 -4.42 18.45 -6.64
N ARG A 499 -5.12 17.48 -7.26
CA ARG A 499 -5.64 17.57 -8.63
C ARG A 499 -7.09 18.07 -8.73
N HIS A 500 -7.83 18.14 -7.62
CA HIS A 500 -9.28 18.38 -7.63
C HIS A 500 -9.76 19.36 -6.54
N ILE A 501 -8.93 20.29 -6.03
CA ILE A 501 -9.46 21.37 -5.18
C ILE A 501 -10.31 22.29 -6.06
N PRO A 502 -11.65 22.27 -5.98
CA PRO A 502 -12.45 23.25 -6.70
C PRO A 502 -12.13 24.61 -6.05
N GLY A 503 -11.82 25.60 -6.87
CA GLY A 503 -11.83 26.99 -6.39
C GLY A 503 -13.27 27.48 -6.30
N GLY A 504 -13.61 28.24 -5.26
CA GLY A 504 -14.94 28.85 -5.10
C GLY A 504 -15.92 28.03 -4.26
N ASP A 505 -17.22 28.24 -4.49
CA ASP A 505 -18.33 27.76 -3.65
C ASP A 505 -18.51 26.22 -3.63
N ASP A 506 -17.87 25.50 -4.55
CA ASP A 506 -17.88 24.03 -4.61
C ASP A 506 -16.81 23.36 -3.71
N ALA A 507 -16.06 24.15 -2.92
CA ALA A 507 -15.01 23.65 -2.04
C ALA A 507 -15.58 22.81 -0.88
N SER A 508 -14.92 21.70 -0.55
CA SER A 508 -15.32 20.88 0.61
C SER A 508 -15.20 21.67 1.93
N PRO A 509 -15.99 21.34 2.98
CA PRO A 509 -15.92 22.05 4.26
C PRO A 509 -14.51 22.11 4.88
N PHE A 510 -13.69 21.07 4.63
CA PHE A 510 -12.29 21.05 5.01
C PHE A 510 -11.48 22.16 4.32
N VAL A 511 -11.65 22.29 2.99
CA VAL A 511 -10.94 23.30 2.19
C VAL A 511 -11.38 24.71 2.60
N GLN A 512 -12.67 24.90 2.91
CA GLN A 512 -13.19 26.18 3.39
C GLN A 512 -12.51 26.63 4.69
N VAL A 513 -12.44 25.75 5.71
CA VAL A 513 -11.77 26.08 6.98
C VAL A 513 -10.27 26.32 6.77
N TYR A 514 -9.60 25.52 5.95
CA TYR A 514 -8.17 25.71 5.65
C TYR A 514 -7.91 27.05 4.94
N GLN A 515 -8.73 27.41 3.95
CA GLN A 515 -8.66 28.70 3.25
C GLN A 515 -8.97 29.86 4.19
N MET A 516 -9.98 29.73 5.05
CA MET A 516 -10.28 30.70 6.10
C MET A 516 -9.01 30.99 6.89
N LEU A 517 -8.32 29.97 7.43
CA LEU A 517 -7.08 30.12 8.22
C LEU A 517 -5.85 30.61 7.41
N GLY A 518 -6.03 31.10 6.18
CA GLY A 518 -5.01 31.69 5.32
C GLY A 518 -4.23 30.67 4.49
N GLY A 519 -4.79 29.46 4.34
CA GLY A 519 -4.29 28.41 3.46
C GLY A 519 -4.59 28.68 1.98
N SER A 520 -3.82 28.06 1.10
CA SER A 520 -4.05 28.08 -0.35
C SER A 520 -3.44 26.82 -0.96
N ASN A 521 -3.81 26.47 -2.19
CA ASN A 521 -3.28 25.29 -2.87
C ASN A 521 -1.76 25.35 -3.02
N GLU A 522 -1.21 26.55 -3.25
CA GLU A 522 0.24 26.77 -3.39
C GLU A 522 0.99 26.52 -2.07
N ARG A 523 0.37 26.88 -0.94
CA ARG A 523 0.98 26.78 0.40
C ARG A 523 0.73 25.44 1.09
N LEU A 524 -0.21 24.65 0.58
CA LEU A 524 -0.60 23.37 1.18
C LEU A 524 0.60 22.42 1.24
N LEU A 525 1.44 22.38 0.20
CA LEU A 525 2.63 21.52 0.19
C LEU A 525 3.62 21.91 1.30
N ASP A 526 3.91 23.19 1.49
CA ASP A 526 4.81 23.68 2.54
C ASP A 526 4.26 23.44 3.95
N ASP A 527 2.95 23.65 4.12
CA ASP A 527 2.28 23.41 5.39
C ASP A 527 2.27 21.91 5.74
N MET A 528 2.13 21.03 4.74
CA MET A 528 2.22 19.58 4.89
C MET A 528 3.64 19.08 5.18
N ASP A 529 4.68 19.72 4.62
CA ASP A 529 6.07 19.40 4.98
C ASP A 529 6.32 19.71 6.46
N GLN A 530 5.92 20.89 6.93
CA GLN A 530 6.07 21.23 8.35
C GLN A 530 5.26 20.30 9.25
N LEU A 531 4.05 19.96 8.85
CA LEU A 531 3.18 19.01 9.57
C LEU A 531 3.84 17.63 9.73
N THR A 532 4.50 17.15 8.68
CA THR A 532 5.26 15.91 8.70
C THR A 532 6.40 15.99 9.72
N ARG A 533 7.11 17.12 9.79
CA ARG A 533 8.15 17.35 10.81
C ARG A 533 7.60 17.37 12.24
N MET A 534 6.43 17.97 12.44
CA MET A 534 5.76 18.00 13.77
C MET A 534 5.37 16.60 14.26
N LEU A 535 4.98 15.70 13.35
CA LEU A 535 4.62 14.32 13.66
C LEU A 535 5.84 13.38 13.81
N ARG A 536 7.00 13.74 13.24
CA ARG A 536 8.24 12.96 13.32
C ARG A 536 8.87 12.92 14.71
N PHE A 537 8.51 13.84 15.62
CA PHE A 537 9.11 13.89 16.95
C PHE A 537 8.92 12.57 17.74
N ASP A 538 7.70 12.03 17.76
CA ASP A 538 7.40 10.77 18.45
C ASP A 538 8.10 9.55 17.83
N VAL A 539 8.48 9.63 16.55
CA VAL A 539 9.19 8.59 15.80
C VAL A 539 10.71 8.68 16.01
N TRP A 540 11.26 9.87 16.26
CA TRP A 540 12.70 10.07 16.45
C TRP A 540 13.15 9.90 17.90
N SER A 541 12.23 9.91 18.87
CA SER A 541 12.53 9.70 20.30
C SER A 541 12.44 8.23 20.73
N ARG A 542 12.59 7.27 19.80
CA ARG A 542 12.38 5.82 20.02
C ARG A 542 13.22 5.20 21.14
N ASP A 543 14.43 5.71 21.33
CA ASP A 543 15.38 5.21 22.32
C ASP A 543 15.42 6.08 23.59
N VAL A 544 14.44 6.98 23.76
CA VAL A 544 14.37 7.95 24.84
C VAL A 544 13.31 7.53 25.85
N ASP A 545 13.64 7.69 27.14
CA ASP A 545 12.75 7.42 28.27
C ASP A 545 11.38 8.13 28.16
N ASP A 546 10.30 7.46 28.57
CA ASP A 546 8.93 7.95 28.39
C ASP A 546 8.61 9.22 29.20
N GLU A 547 9.21 9.44 30.37
CA GLU A 547 9.03 10.70 31.11
C GLU A 547 9.67 11.86 30.35
N ILE A 548 10.84 11.62 29.75
CA ILE A 548 11.53 12.61 28.91
C ILE A 548 10.72 12.86 27.64
N ARG A 549 10.15 11.82 27.02
CA ARG A 549 9.27 11.96 25.86
C ARG A 549 8.03 12.79 26.18
N GLN A 550 7.38 12.53 27.30
CA GLN A 550 6.19 13.27 27.74
C GLN A 550 6.52 14.75 28.01
N ARG A 551 7.62 15.02 28.72
CA ARG A 551 8.11 16.39 28.95
C ARG A 551 8.43 17.11 27.64
N ASN A 552 9.05 16.44 26.69
CA ASN A 552 9.32 17.02 25.38
C ASN A 552 8.04 17.30 24.60
N ARG A 553 7.04 16.39 24.63
CA ARG A 553 5.71 16.63 24.02
C ARG A 553 5.06 17.90 24.56
N GLU A 554 5.18 18.16 25.86
CA GLU A 554 4.68 19.38 26.50
C GLU A 554 5.41 20.62 25.99
N CYS A 555 6.75 20.60 25.94
CA CYS A 555 7.55 21.71 25.37
C CYS A 555 7.24 21.95 23.88
N PHE A 556 7.08 20.90 23.08
CA PHE A 556 6.73 21.03 21.66
C PHE A 556 5.31 21.55 21.47
N THR A 557 4.38 21.19 22.35
CA THR A 557 3.01 21.73 22.31
C THR A 557 3.03 23.26 22.45
N GLU A 558 3.83 23.81 23.37
CA GLU A 558 4.00 25.26 23.49
C GLU A 558 4.52 25.88 22.20
N HIS A 559 5.49 25.24 21.54
CA HIS A 559 6.01 25.69 20.25
C HIS A 559 4.94 25.62 19.15
N TYR A 560 4.16 24.53 19.08
CA TYR A 560 3.10 24.35 18.09
C TYR A 560 2.00 25.40 18.21
N LEU A 561 1.71 25.86 19.42
CA LEU A 561 0.76 26.95 19.67
C LEU A 561 1.22 28.31 19.11
N THR A 562 2.52 28.48 18.83
CA THR A 562 3.07 29.69 18.20
C THR A 562 3.04 29.64 16.66
N LEU A 563 2.71 28.48 16.07
CA LEU A 563 2.68 28.32 14.63
C LEU A 563 1.50 29.04 13.97
N LEU A 564 1.58 29.18 12.65
CA LEU A 564 0.47 29.69 11.84
C LEU A 564 -0.78 28.82 12.07
N GLN A 565 -1.93 29.46 12.24
CA GLN A 565 -3.19 28.84 12.66
C GLN A 565 -3.57 27.62 11.80
N ARG A 566 -3.39 27.72 10.49
CA ARG A 566 -3.63 26.62 9.54
C ARG A 566 -2.76 25.38 9.77
N ARG A 567 -1.50 25.56 10.20
CA ARG A 567 -0.56 24.45 10.45
C ARG A 567 -0.90 23.72 11.73
N LEU A 568 -1.23 24.47 12.78
CA LEU A 568 -1.72 23.89 14.03
C LEU A 568 -3.05 23.15 13.81
N TRP A 569 -3.99 23.75 13.06
CA TRP A 569 -5.26 23.11 12.76
C TRP A 569 -5.08 21.78 12.00
N LEU A 570 -4.20 21.75 10.97
CA LEU A 570 -3.84 20.51 10.28
C LEU A 570 -3.24 19.46 11.23
N PHE A 571 -2.40 19.88 12.17
CA PHE A 571 -1.82 19.00 13.20
C PHE A 571 -2.88 18.41 14.12
N LEU A 572 -3.83 19.22 14.59
CA LEU A 572 -4.94 18.76 15.44
C LEU A 572 -5.85 17.79 14.70
N LYS A 573 -6.13 18.07 13.42
CA LYS A 573 -6.90 17.16 12.55
C LYS A 573 -6.27 15.78 12.46
N LEU A 574 -4.95 15.74 12.33
CA LEU A 574 -4.22 14.48 12.27
C LEU A 574 -4.17 13.76 13.60
N ARG A 575 -3.93 14.50 14.69
CA ARG A 575 -3.87 13.92 16.04
C ARG A 575 -5.19 13.27 16.47
N ARG A 576 -6.33 13.70 15.92
CA ARG A 576 -7.65 13.11 16.18
C ARG A 576 -7.94 11.80 15.43
N LEU A 577 -7.18 11.48 14.37
CA LEU A 577 -7.38 10.27 13.58
C LEU A 577 -7.39 8.97 14.41
N PRO A 578 -6.52 8.80 15.43
CA PRO A 578 -6.48 7.56 16.20
C PRO A 578 -7.61 7.41 17.20
N ASP A 579 -8.12 8.51 17.74
CA ASP A 579 -9.24 8.48 18.69
C ASP A 579 -10.56 8.12 17.99
N LEU A 580 -10.67 8.41 16.70
CA LEU A 580 -11.70 7.89 15.80
C LEU A 580 -11.44 6.41 15.41
N ALA A 581 -10.18 5.96 15.44
CA ALA A 581 -9.75 4.62 15.02
C ALA A 581 -10.05 3.53 16.07
N TYR A 582 -10.45 3.88 17.29
CA TYR A 582 -10.96 2.88 18.24
C TYR A 582 -12.35 2.34 17.87
N HIS A 583 -13.05 2.98 16.92
CA HIS A 583 -14.39 2.57 16.50
C HIS A 583 -14.51 2.07 15.05
N ASN A 584 -13.52 2.27 14.20
CA ASN A 584 -13.44 1.67 12.85
C ASN A 584 -11.99 1.77 12.35
N ARG A 585 -11.23 0.68 12.45
CA ARG A 585 -9.81 0.62 12.08
C ARG A 585 -9.57 0.58 10.57
N GLU A 586 -10.64 0.51 9.78
CA GLU A 586 -10.47 0.27 8.36
C GLU A 586 -10.72 1.52 7.50
N GLN A 587 -11.59 2.47 7.85
CA GLN A 587 -12.09 3.53 6.94
C GLN A 587 -11.18 4.75 6.64
N HIS A 588 -9.85 4.57 6.58
CA HIS A 588 -8.91 5.69 6.63
C HIS A 588 -8.77 6.54 5.35
N HIS A 589 -9.14 6.03 4.16
CA HIS A 589 -8.85 6.74 2.89
C HIS A 589 -9.97 7.68 2.42
N VAL A 590 -11.21 7.39 2.80
CA VAL A 590 -12.40 8.11 2.28
C VAL A 590 -12.99 9.06 3.33
N LYS A 591 -12.66 8.92 4.61
CA LYS A 591 -13.24 9.73 5.70
C LYS A 591 -12.37 10.89 6.20
N PHE A 592 -11.07 10.97 5.90
CA PHE A 592 -10.19 12.02 6.42
C PHE A 592 -10.68 13.46 6.15
N PHE A 593 -11.32 13.68 5.00
CA PHE A 593 -11.91 14.99 4.64
C PHE A 593 -13.45 14.99 4.54
N LYS A 594 -14.11 13.84 4.82
CA LYS A 594 -15.59 13.68 4.81
C LYS A 594 -16.20 13.61 6.22
N SER A 595 -15.42 13.25 7.24
CA SER A 595 -15.85 13.08 8.63
C SER A 595 -14.91 13.93 9.49
N GLU A 596 -15.26 15.06 10.06
CA GLU A 596 -16.54 15.69 10.35
C GLU A 596 -16.36 17.18 10.03
N ALA A 597 -17.27 17.79 9.27
CA ALA A 597 -17.22 19.24 8.98
C ALA A 597 -17.40 20.13 10.24
N ASN A 598 -17.51 19.53 11.44
CA ASN A 598 -17.89 20.15 12.70
C ASN A 598 -17.07 19.62 13.89
N ALA A 599 -15.82 19.20 13.69
CA ALA A 599 -14.99 18.87 14.84
C ALA A 599 -14.76 20.12 15.71
N PRO A 600 -14.47 19.97 17.01
CA PRO A 600 -14.40 21.11 17.93
C PRO A 600 -13.41 22.20 17.50
N GLU A 601 -12.26 21.81 16.93
CA GLU A 601 -11.28 22.76 16.38
C GLU A 601 -11.77 23.49 15.12
N ASP A 602 -12.68 22.91 14.33
CA ASP A 602 -13.28 23.59 13.16
C ASP A 602 -14.28 24.66 13.61
N VAL A 603 -15.10 24.33 14.59
CA VAL A 603 -16.09 25.25 15.17
C VAL A 603 -15.37 26.47 15.74
N VAL A 604 -14.27 26.24 16.48
CA VAL A 604 -13.42 27.32 16.98
C VAL A 604 -12.75 28.10 15.84
N ALA A 605 -12.28 27.42 14.79
CA ALA A 605 -11.67 28.08 13.63
C ALA A 605 -12.67 28.96 12.85
N ARG A 606 -13.94 28.55 12.75
CA ARG A 606 -14.99 29.36 12.12
C ARG A 606 -15.37 30.57 12.95
N ALA A 607 -15.33 30.46 14.27
CA ALA A 607 -15.55 31.56 15.22
C ALA A 607 -14.34 32.50 15.42
N ARG A 608 -13.31 32.41 14.56
CA ARG A 608 -12.05 33.16 14.72
C ARG A 608 -12.17 34.67 14.86
N HIS A 609 -13.22 35.30 14.32
CA HIS A 609 -13.40 36.76 14.35
C HIS A 609 -13.98 37.26 15.67
N VAL A 610 -14.68 36.42 16.42
CA VAL A 610 -15.12 36.73 17.80
C VAL A 610 -14.10 36.31 18.85
N ILE A 611 -13.05 35.59 18.45
CA ILE A 611 -11.97 35.12 19.31
C ILE A 611 -10.76 36.05 19.18
N LYS A 612 -10.12 36.38 20.31
CA LYS A 612 -8.88 37.17 20.28
C LYS A 612 -7.78 36.45 19.47
N PRO A 613 -7.08 37.14 18.55
CA PRO A 613 -6.08 36.50 17.67
C PRO A 613 -5.01 35.69 18.42
N GLY A 614 -4.54 36.18 19.58
CA GLY A 614 -3.55 35.48 20.41
C GLY A 614 -4.08 34.26 21.19
N ARG A 615 -5.39 34.00 21.16
CA ARG A 615 -6.04 32.90 21.89
C ARG A 615 -6.59 31.81 20.98
N LEU A 616 -6.72 32.06 19.68
CA LEU A 616 -7.33 31.13 18.73
C LEU A 616 -6.63 29.76 18.71
N ASN A 617 -5.30 29.74 18.60
CA ASN A 617 -4.52 28.51 18.61
C ASN A 617 -4.71 27.70 19.90
N GLN A 618 -4.74 28.39 21.05
CA GLN A 618 -4.95 27.78 22.35
C GLN A 618 -6.34 27.15 22.42
N MET A 619 -7.38 27.89 22.01
CA MET A 619 -8.75 27.40 21.99
C MET A 619 -8.94 26.20 21.04
N MET A 620 -8.36 26.22 19.83
CA MET A 620 -8.40 25.06 18.92
C MET A 620 -7.74 23.84 19.55
N HIS A 621 -6.53 24.01 20.10
CA HIS A 621 -5.79 22.92 20.73
C HIS A 621 -6.52 22.35 21.95
N TRP A 622 -7.12 23.19 22.79
CA TRP A 622 -7.87 22.77 23.97
C TRP A 622 -9.16 22.05 23.61
N ALA A 623 -9.94 22.59 22.67
CA ALA A 623 -11.16 21.96 22.20
C ALA A 623 -10.88 20.56 21.62
N ALA A 624 -9.85 20.44 20.78
CA ALA A 624 -9.42 19.17 20.23
C ALA A 624 -8.96 18.20 21.32
N SER A 625 -8.07 18.65 22.23
CA SER A 625 -7.50 17.80 23.28
C SER A 625 -8.54 17.28 24.27
N ASN A 626 -9.47 18.13 24.71
CA ASN A 626 -10.50 17.76 25.66
C ASN A 626 -11.54 16.84 25.02
N SER A 627 -11.86 17.04 23.74
CA SER A 627 -12.69 16.10 23.00
C SER A 627 -12.01 14.74 22.85
N MET A 628 -10.72 14.71 22.52
CA MET A 628 -9.90 13.49 22.45
C MET A 628 -9.89 12.72 23.79
N LEU A 629 -9.70 13.42 24.92
CA LEU A 629 -9.78 12.82 26.26
C LEU A 629 -11.14 12.16 26.51
N LYS A 630 -12.25 12.82 26.15
CA LYS A 630 -13.61 12.28 26.34
C LYS A 630 -13.86 11.02 25.50
N THR A 631 -13.36 10.99 24.26
CA THR A 631 -13.61 9.90 23.31
C THR A 631 -12.66 8.71 23.43
N ARG A 632 -11.46 8.90 24.01
CA ARG A 632 -10.47 7.82 24.18
C ARG A 632 -10.97 6.76 25.17
N PRO A 633 -10.93 5.46 24.81
CA PRO A 633 -11.27 4.35 25.71
C PRO A 633 -10.35 4.34 26.93
N PRO A 634 -10.88 4.09 28.14
CA PRO A 634 -12.24 3.59 28.44
C PRO A 634 -13.38 4.65 28.37
N GLY A 635 -13.11 5.85 27.89
CA GLY A 635 -14.02 7.00 27.91
C GLY A 635 -13.82 7.76 29.20
N PHE A 636 -13.64 9.08 29.11
CA PHE A 636 -13.57 9.94 30.28
C PHE A 636 -14.89 10.69 30.44
N ASP A 637 -15.68 10.32 31.45
CA ASP A 637 -16.80 11.12 31.91
C ASP A 637 -16.34 12.04 33.07
N PRO A 638 -16.21 13.36 32.84
CA PRO A 638 -15.77 14.29 33.88
C PRO A 638 -16.75 14.37 35.05
N TRP A 639 -17.99 13.93 34.89
CA TRP A 639 -19.02 14.04 35.93
C TRP A 639 -19.42 12.69 36.54
N ALA A 640 -18.68 11.62 36.22
CA ALA A 640 -18.89 10.33 36.85
C ALA A 640 -18.65 10.40 38.36
N ARG A 641 -19.45 9.65 39.13
CA ARG A 641 -19.33 9.60 40.59
C ARG A 641 -17.98 8.99 40.96
N ILE A 642 -17.11 9.76 41.62
CA ILE A 642 -15.85 9.25 42.19
C ILE A 642 -16.21 8.50 43.48
N VAL A 643 -16.20 7.16 43.45
CA VAL A 643 -16.76 6.31 44.52
C VAL A 643 -15.73 5.90 45.59
N SER A 644 -14.42 6.03 45.33
CA SER A 644 -13.36 5.60 46.25
C SER A 644 -12.19 6.59 46.31
N SER A 645 -11.50 6.64 47.45
CA SER A 645 -10.24 7.38 47.64
C SER A 645 -9.00 6.51 47.35
N ASP A 646 -9.14 5.48 46.52
CA ASP A 646 -8.02 4.65 46.08
C ASP A 646 -7.22 5.34 44.95
N TYR A 647 -6.14 4.70 44.51
CA TYR A 647 -5.28 5.22 43.44
C TYR A 647 -6.04 5.60 42.16
N ARG A 648 -7.11 4.86 41.80
CA ARG A 648 -7.92 5.17 40.62
C ARG A 648 -8.81 6.39 40.84
N GLY A 649 -9.38 6.53 42.04
CA GLY A 649 -10.16 7.71 42.41
C GLY A 649 -9.33 8.99 42.40
N VAL A 650 -8.09 8.94 42.89
CA VAL A 650 -7.13 10.07 42.82
C VAL A 650 -6.76 10.40 41.38
N GLN A 651 -6.49 9.39 40.54
CA GLN A 651 -6.18 9.60 39.13
C GLN A 651 -7.36 10.22 38.35
N GLN A 652 -8.60 9.78 38.62
CA GLN A 652 -9.80 10.38 38.04
C GLN A 652 -10.02 11.83 38.46
N LEU A 653 -9.73 12.15 39.73
CA LEU A 653 -9.80 13.52 40.23
C LEU A 653 -8.75 14.42 39.56
N GLU A 654 -7.52 13.92 39.38
CA GLU A 654 -6.46 14.66 38.69
C GLU A 654 -6.82 14.90 37.22
N MET A 655 -7.39 13.89 36.54
CA MET A 655 -7.92 14.05 35.18
C MET A 655 -9.06 15.08 35.13
N LEU A 656 -9.97 15.10 36.11
CA LEU A 656 -11.07 16.06 36.21
C LEU A 656 -10.56 17.48 36.47
N GLN A 657 -9.61 17.65 37.38
CA GLN A 657 -8.97 18.93 37.65
C GLN A 657 -8.22 19.42 36.41
N ASN A 658 -7.52 18.52 35.70
CA ASN A 658 -6.83 18.87 34.46
C ASN A 658 -7.81 19.22 33.33
N PHE A 659 -8.92 18.51 33.20
CA PHE A 659 -9.94 18.77 32.20
C PHE A 659 -10.68 20.10 32.45
N THR A 660 -10.98 20.41 33.72
CA THR A 660 -11.89 21.49 34.12
C THR A 660 -11.16 22.78 34.49
N PHE A 661 -9.99 22.68 35.12
CA PHE A 661 -9.33 23.77 35.84
C PHE A 661 -7.81 23.89 35.60
N SER A 662 -7.11 23.02 34.85
CA SER A 662 -5.64 23.17 34.66
C SER A 662 -5.23 24.46 33.93
N ARG A 663 -6.19 25.23 33.44
CA ARG A 663 -5.95 26.34 32.51
C ARG A 663 -6.77 27.57 32.87
N ILE A 664 -6.91 27.86 34.17
CA ILE A 664 -7.49 29.11 34.68
C ILE A 664 -6.73 30.26 34.04
N LEU A 665 -7.28 30.77 32.94
CA LEU A 665 -6.94 32.09 32.46
C LEU A 665 -7.52 33.01 33.51
N LYS A 666 -6.64 33.67 34.27
CA LYS A 666 -7.04 34.71 35.21
C LYS A 666 -8.13 35.54 34.55
N ILE A 667 -9.31 35.51 35.16
CA ILE A 667 -10.52 36.20 34.74
C ILE A 667 -10.35 37.72 35.00
N GLU A 668 -9.16 38.26 34.68
CA GLU A 668 -8.75 39.64 34.96
C GLU A 668 -9.58 40.65 34.16
N GLN A 669 -10.20 40.23 33.05
CA GLN A 669 -11.11 41.07 32.27
C GLN A 669 -12.60 40.93 32.63
N PHE A 670 -12.98 40.00 33.52
CA PHE A 670 -14.37 39.82 33.94
C PHE A 670 -14.61 40.15 35.42
N CYS A 671 -13.55 40.22 36.24
CA CYS A 671 -13.63 40.90 37.53
C CYS A 671 -14.11 42.36 37.39
N SER A 672 -13.91 43.00 36.24
CA SER A 672 -14.50 44.31 35.93
C SER A 672 -16.02 44.28 35.68
N PHE A 673 -16.57 43.16 35.23
CA PHE A 673 -18.03 42.97 35.05
C PHE A 673 -18.71 42.61 36.38
N VAL A 674 -18.06 41.80 37.23
CA VAL A 674 -18.54 41.51 38.59
C VAL A 674 -18.43 42.75 39.49
N ALA A 675 -17.41 43.59 39.27
CA ALA A 675 -17.30 44.91 39.92
C ALA A 675 -18.45 45.88 39.53
N ALA A 676 -19.23 45.58 38.49
CA ALA A 676 -20.45 46.33 38.13
C ALA A 676 -21.70 45.90 38.92
N GLY A 677 -21.57 45.00 39.90
CA GLY A 677 -22.59 44.79 40.93
C GLY A 677 -23.61 43.68 40.67
N ILE A 678 -23.37 42.76 39.73
CA ILE A 678 -24.22 41.58 39.53
C ILE A 678 -23.59 40.38 40.25
N TYR A 679 -24.05 40.11 41.47
CA TYR A 679 -23.76 38.88 42.19
C TYR A 679 -24.84 37.85 41.86
N PRO A 680 -24.56 36.79 41.07
CA PRO A 680 -25.35 35.58 41.20
C PRO A 680 -24.90 34.91 42.49
N ALA A 681 -25.60 35.19 43.59
CA ALA A 681 -25.54 34.31 44.75
C ALA A 681 -26.09 32.95 44.30
N PRO A 682 -25.28 31.87 44.26
CA PRO A 682 -25.87 30.55 44.15
C PRO A 682 -26.46 30.26 45.52
N GLU A 683 -27.78 30.36 45.67
CA GLU A 683 -28.45 29.63 46.74
C GLU A 683 -28.05 28.17 46.58
N SER A 684 -27.28 27.68 47.56
CA SER A 684 -26.65 26.37 47.59
C SER A 684 -27.69 25.27 47.83
N LYS A 685 -28.59 25.06 46.89
CA LYS A 685 -29.52 23.93 46.92
C LYS A 685 -29.31 23.09 45.66
N ASP A 686 -28.99 21.83 45.93
CA ASP A 686 -28.92 20.70 45.00
C ASP A 686 -27.65 20.55 44.14
N TYR A 687 -26.47 20.71 44.75
CA TYR A 687 -25.29 19.99 44.28
C TYR A 687 -25.06 18.74 45.13
N SER A 688 -24.80 17.60 44.48
CA SER A 688 -24.42 16.37 45.18
C SER A 688 -23.21 16.62 46.11
N PRO A 689 -23.31 16.39 47.44
CA PRO A 689 -22.28 16.75 48.43
C PRO A 689 -20.89 16.12 48.23
N SER A 690 -20.73 15.16 47.31
CA SER A 690 -19.51 14.36 47.20
C SER A 690 -18.45 14.88 46.23
N LEU A 691 -18.79 15.74 45.26
CA LEU A 691 -17.84 16.22 44.22
C LEU A 691 -17.31 17.63 44.52
N LEU A 692 -18.17 18.54 45.01
CA LEU A 692 -17.77 19.93 45.32
C LEU A 692 -16.81 20.06 46.50
N SER A 693 -16.80 19.10 47.42
CA SER A 693 -15.86 19.08 48.57
C SER A 693 -14.39 18.93 48.17
N TRP A 694 -14.12 18.58 46.91
CA TRP A 694 -12.77 18.37 46.36
C TRP A 694 -12.24 19.58 45.57
N PHE A 695 -13.02 20.67 45.44
CA PHE A 695 -12.62 21.88 44.72
C PHE A 695 -12.24 23.03 45.65
N THR A 696 -11.30 23.85 45.20
CA THR A 696 -10.93 25.10 45.88
C THR A 696 -12.02 26.16 45.72
N ALA A 697 -12.00 27.18 46.59
CA ALA A 697 -12.94 28.31 46.51
C ALA A 697 -12.86 29.04 45.16
N GLU A 698 -11.67 29.15 44.56
CA GLU A 698 -11.47 29.77 43.24
C GLU A 698 -12.12 28.93 42.13
N GLN A 699 -11.95 27.61 42.16
CA GLN A 699 -12.56 26.69 41.20
C GLN A 699 -14.09 26.68 41.29
N MET A 700 -14.64 26.75 42.52
CA MET A 700 -16.08 26.89 42.73
C MET A 700 -16.62 28.21 42.19
N ALA A 701 -15.90 29.32 42.42
CA ALA A 701 -16.27 30.63 41.88
C ALA A 701 -16.23 30.66 40.34
N GLU A 702 -15.22 30.04 39.73
CA GLU A 702 -15.13 29.90 38.28
C GLU A 702 -16.30 29.06 37.72
N MET A 703 -16.65 27.95 38.37
CA MET A 703 -17.78 27.10 37.95
C MET A 703 -19.12 27.86 38.02
N ALA A 704 -19.36 28.58 39.13
CA ALA A 704 -20.55 29.41 39.29
C ALA A 704 -20.63 30.51 38.20
N MET A 705 -19.48 31.09 37.82
CA MET A 705 -19.41 32.08 36.75
C MET A 705 -19.79 31.48 35.39
N ARG A 706 -19.27 30.29 35.05
CA ARG A 706 -19.61 29.61 33.78
C ARG A 706 -21.11 29.35 33.67
N LEU A 707 -21.73 28.89 34.76
CA LEU A 707 -23.18 28.66 34.85
C LEU A 707 -24.00 29.96 34.73
N ALA A 708 -23.49 31.08 35.23
CA ALA A 708 -24.17 32.37 35.10
C ALA A 708 -24.09 32.93 33.67
N VAL A 709 -23.02 32.62 32.92
CA VAL A 709 -22.78 33.14 31.57
C VAL A 709 -23.49 32.33 30.49
N GLU A 710 -23.66 31.01 30.66
CA GLU A 710 -24.27 30.12 29.66
C GLU A 710 -25.59 30.67 29.07
N PRO A 711 -26.57 31.16 29.85
CA PRO A 711 -27.85 31.63 29.32
C PRO A 711 -27.73 32.87 28.43
N PHE A 712 -26.70 33.68 28.62
CA PHE A 712 -26.48 34.93 27.89
C PHE A 712 -25.52 34.77 26.70
N PHE A 713 -24.79 33.66 26.62
CA PHE A 713 -23.73 33.46 25.63
C PHE A 713 -24.20 33.67 24.19
N LYS A 714 -25.34 33.07 23.82
CA LYS A 714 -25.90 33.22 22.48
C LYS A 714 -26.36 34.64 22.19
N GLY A 715 -26.98 35.31 23.17
CA GLY A 715 -27.41 36.70 23.02
C GLY A 715 -26.23 37.65 22.81
N LEU A 716 -25.10 37.42 23.51
CA LEU A 716 -23.90 38.26 23.43
C LEU A 716 -23.16 38.19 22.09
N LEU A 717 -23.27 37.06 21.38
CA LEU A 717 -22.60 36.85 20.09
C LEU A 717 -23.58 36.85 18.90
N SER A 718 -24.85 37.17 19.16
CA SER A 718 -25.87 37.25 18.12
C SER A 718 -25.56 38.41 17.15
N GLY A 719 -25.59 38.11 15.85
CA GLY A 719 -25.24 39.07 14.80
C GLY A 719 -23.76 39.05 14.37
N ASP A 720 -22.86 38.49 15.19
CA ASP A 720 -21.46 38.30 14.81
C ASP A 720 -21.21 36.92 14.19
N LEU A 721 -22.06 35.93 14.45
CA LEU A 721 -21.98 34.57 13.92
C LEU A 721 -23.31 34.13 13.29
N GLU A 722 -23.25 33.24 12.29
CA GLU A 722 -24.43 32.53 11.82
C GLU A 722 -25.00 31.63 12.93
N GLU A 723 -26.32 31.48 12.97
CA GLU A 723 -27.04 30.77 14.05
C GLU A 723 -26.51 29.34 14.26
N GLY A 724 -26.22 28.62 13.17
CA GLY A 724 -25.65 27.27 13.23
C GLY A 724 -24.24 27.20 13.83
N ASP A 725 -23.39 28.19 13.51
CA ASP A 725 -22.03 28.27 14.08
C ASP A 725 -22.04 28.77 15.53
N LEU A 726 -22.98 29.65 15.88
CA LEU A 726 -23.19 30.10 17.25
C LEU A 726 -23.63 28.95 18.18
N ASP A 727 -24.55 28.11 17.70
CA ASP A 727 -25.01 26.92 18.43
C ASP A 727 -23.89 25.88 18.61
N ALA A 728 -23.14 25.62 17.55
CA ALA A 728 -22.00 24.72 17.60
C ALA A 728 -20.91 25.26 18.56
N LEU A 729 -20.63 26.57 18.52
CA LEU A 729 -19.67 27.21 19.39
C LEU A 729 -20.10 27.15 20.85
N ALA A 730 -21.35 27.44 21.17
CA ALA A 730 -21.88 27.34 22.53
C ALA A 730 -21.68 25.93 23.09
N LYS A 731 -21.98 24.90 22.28
CA LYS A 731 -21.77 23.51 22.67
C LYS A 731 -20.30 23.19 22.95
N VAL A 732 -19.39 23.52 22.02
CA VAL A 732 -17.94 23.30 22.21
C VAL A 732 -17.42 24.08 23.42
N PHE A 733 -17.91 25.30 23.62
CA PHE A 733 -17.49 26.17 24.70
C PHE A 733 -17.85 25.59 26.07
N PHE A 734 -19.10 25.18 26.29
CA PHE A 734 -19.57 24.69 27.59
C PHE A 734 -19.45 23.17 27.81
N GLU A 735 -19.01 22.39 26.81
CA GLU A 735 -18.77 20.95 26.97
C GLU A 735 -17.29 20.57 26.96
N LEU A 736 -16.44 21.40 26.34
CA LEU A 736 -15.02 21.07 26.10
C LEU A 736 -14.06 22.16 26.58
N LEU A 737 -14.33 23.45 26.33
CA LEU A 737 -13.39 24.52 26.71
C LEU A 737 -13.56 24.96 28.17
N TYR A 738 -14.80 25.18 28.58
CA TYR A 738 -15.22 25.63 29.91
C TYR A 738 -16.41 24.78 30.36
N PRO A 739 -16.18 23.49 30.66
CA PRO A 739 -17.24 22.56 30.99
C PRO A 739 -18.05 23.02 32.20
N ILE A 740 -19.38 22.85 32.11
CA ILE A 740 -20.35 23.06 33.20
C ILE A 740 -20.96 21.73 33.65
N THR A 741 -21.40 21.67 34.91
CA THR A 741 -22.02 20.48 35.51
C THR A 741 -23.41 20.20 34.90
N PRO A 742 -23.75 18.94 34.56
CA PRO A 742 -25.02 18.59 33.91
C PRO A 742 -26.25 18.69 34.81
N GLU A 743 -26.09 18.85 36.14
CA GLU A 743 -27.17 18.92 37.15
C GLU A 743 -28.15 20.11 36.98
N ARG A 744 -28.00 20.92 35.92
CA ARG A 744 -28.87 22.08 35.60
C ARG A 744 -29.46 22.07 34.18
N ARG A 745 -29.27 21.02 33.38
CA ARG A 745 -29.79 20.97 31.99
C ARG A 745 -31.28 20.59 31.88
N ASP A 746 -31.96 20.29 33.00
CA ASP A 746 -33.40 20.01 33.07
C ASP A 746 -34.20 21.17 33.69
#